data_AF-A0AAU6PTJ9-F1
#
_entry.id   AF-A0AAU6PTJ9-F1
#
_cell.length_a   1.000
_cell.length_b   1.000
_cell.length_c   1.000
_cell.angle_alpha   90.00
_cell.angle_beta   90.00
_cell.angle_gamma   90.00
#
_symmetry.space_group_name_H-M   'P 1'
#
loop_
_entity.id
_entity.type
_entity.pdbx_description
1 polymer ?
#
loop_
_entity_poly.entity_id
_entity_poly.type
_entity_poly.pdbx_seq_one_letter_code
_entity_poly.pdbx_strand_id
1 'polypeptide(L)'
;MHDTNGDGTPDYTATADANGNYSVDTSAAPLINGETVSATATDEDGTSEPGTSEAPNLNEAPVLTGDFQAEVVENYSTIITTTDLNFTDPDAEDIASEVTFTVTNLTNGVVMVDGTAATSFTGQQLADGQVSFAHDGSNVTDANNQASFSVIVEDGNEDGSTPTPQTFTINITPLAEVTNIVVTDNINATTELPNSLSNTNTSISGVASANYGDNYVYSGGVVADSDNATPNQQNLTNDMTPTVTVTIDNPLVDGYQALEVVRYTVVDGVATEEEVITSLTRNTDTEYTYTEPAELPSTYGTEYRYEARVVNIDDPASVETTEINSEWSSSEQAKFVLDTIEESLLISGVSGTGPLIISGVNAEQGTVVAYSYTNETGEYVFNPTGGPEGNGIIASTQVDADGNWSLELSRDNARAYLAINDEDNYEGSNARNADPKVDNNGNDIYDEFLPLGFVDQAGNATDPLAPIKLYYFDSDSLEGSGNLNPLDRPRDATNTVSDGNPQFNTVFTDDRDIIYVRNNIATLGSGTSNTFTVDLLGGDDTLNVGGNLLANTTVNMGEGNDSYIGSGLVGTDNTTTSVNLGTGDNQVLTLDNNGLAISNITITAEGNGNNLISVNSNNSDSINSSVITTTDGDDTLITLGGIDSSTIDLGNGNNSITASGPVDSGSVIRTGSGVDVVEVGLINRADVSLGDNDDTLTTTSYISAGQLDGRTHTVDLGAGNDTLNIGTYLRAGTGNRNTMNVLGGAGEDSINIAQDVSSAIAGLDRSTVLLDSGADDDTITIGGDVSGGTPINSRVTILSGTGDDTIRIDGQVTGGSGNNNSATIDAGDGNDTIIIEGRVYGGSASGTVASIIGGLGSDTLTLSTLDGGRAVVYTGSASDNEDNAVDTVTINNMSGSTVYLGNDDNFQITGEMSNGTVNFAASDDTTTLNVVSGGTVNMESGNDTVNITTSMSGGNINLGAGDDTITVASYTGGKIDGGAGFDTLDIQTGNNKVSLSDVTNIEAIDLHGTTIHLADVNRGDLTNDIYIRGDGGNTVNIGRQALGTNYSETGTQGGGTWSDTGDLTQDGVTYDVWTNSNGNDYTVYIEQGINVI
;
A
#
# COMPACT_ATOMS: atom_id res chain seq x y z
N MET A 1 -108.42 6.91 45.77
CA MET A 1 -108.06 8.32 45.58
C MET A 1 -106.57 8.35 45.30
N HIS A 2 -106.16 9.01 44.24
CA HIS A 2 -104.80 8.98 43.70
C HIS A 2 -104.22 10.40 43.76
N ASP A 3 -103.05 10.57 44.38
CA ASP A 3 -102.36 11.85 44.60
C ASP A 3 -100.90 11.65 44.16
N THR A 4 -100.55 12.10 42.94
CA THR A 4 -99.21 11.99 42.32
C THR A 4 -98.22 13.00 42.84
N ASN A 5 -98.67 14.11 43.43
CA ASN A 5 -97.79 15.19 43.86
C ASN A 5 -97.52 15.21 45.38
N GLY A 6 -98.25 14.38 46.15
CA GLY A 6 -98.11 14.22 47.59
C GLY A 6 -98.60 15.41 48.41
N ASP A 7 -99.42 16.30 47.84
CA ASP A 7 -99.95 17.49 48.50
C ASP A 7 -101.15 17.20 49.44
N GLY A 8 -101.66 15.97 49.41
CA GLY A 8 -102.82 15.51 50.16
C GLY A 8 -104.16 15.64 49.40
N THR A 9 -104.13 16.11 48.15
CA THR A 9 -105.30 16.31 47.28
C THR A 9 -105.27 15.28 46.14
N PRO A 10 -106.32 14.45 45.98
CA PRO A 10 -106.33 13.45 44.92
C PRO A 10 -106.48 14.09 43.52
N ASP A 11 -105.51 13.84 42.64
CA ASP A 11 -105.57 14.12 41.20
C ASP A 11 -106.66 13.31 40.51
N TYR A 12 -106.91 12.07 40.98
CA TYR A 12 -107.96 11.22 40.44
C TYR A 12 -108.77 10.52 41.53
N THR A 13 -110.09 10.44 41.34
CA THR A 13 -111.00 9.67 42.19
C THR A 13 -111.81 8.68 41.35
N ALA A 14 -111.84 7.42 41.75
CA ALA A 14 -112.65 6.36 41.14
C ALA A 14 -113.32 5.51 42.23
N THR A 15 -114.51 4.98 41.94
CA THR A 15 -115.26 4.09 42.84
C THR A 15 -114.90 2.65 42.53
N ALA A 16 -114.42 1.90 43.52
CA ALA A 16 -114.12 0.49 43.36
C ALA A 16 -115.40 -0.36 43.23
N ASP A 17 -115.32 -1.47 42.49
CA ASP A 17 -116.39 -2.46 42.41
C ASP A 17 -116.46 -3.34 43.69
N ALA A 18 -117.44 -4.26 43.76
CA ALA A 18 -117.61 -5.16 44.91
C ALA A 18 -116.41 -6.10 45.16
N ASN A 19 -115.47 -6.16 44.22
CA ASN A 19 -114.24 -6.95 44.28
C ASN A 19 -112.99 -6.09 44.52
N GLY A 20 -113.12 -4.77 44.64
CA GLY A 20 -112.01 -3.85 44.90
C GLY A 20 -111.29 -3.32 43.65
N ASN A 21 -111.80 -3.52 42.43
CA ASN A 21 -111.14 -3.05 41.20
C ASN A 21 -111.56 -1.62 40.80
N TYR A 22 -110.65 -0.87 40.17
CA TYR A 22 -110.87 0.48 39.62
C TYR A 22 -110.03 0.76 38.35
N SER A 23 -110.38 1.80 37.59
CA SER A 23 -109.62 2.27 36.41
C SER A 23 -109.74 3.80 36.27
N VAL A 24 -108.70 4.44 35.74
CA VAL A 24 -108.58 5.89 35.52
C VAL A 24 -107.96 6.14 34.13
N ASP A 25 -108.40 7.21 33.45
CA ASP A 25 -107.88 7.68 32.16
C ASP A 25 -106.93 8.86 32.39
N THR A 26 -105.69 8.73 31.96
CA THR A 26 -104.60 9.69 32.20
C THR A 26 -104.30 10.57 30.98
N SER A 27 -105.09 10.53 29.92
CA SER A 27 -104.80 11.26 28.66
C SER A 27 -104.70 12.79 28.80
N ALA A 28 -105.32 13.39 29.81
CA ALA A 28 -105.26 14.84 30.07
C ALA A 28 -103.98 15.29 30.80
N ALA A 29 -103.31 14.37 31.48
CA ALA A 29 -102.03 14.56 32.16
C ALA A 29 -101.26 13.22 32.07
N PRO A 30 -100.56 13.00 30.95
CA PRO A 30 -99.87 11.74 30.68
C PRO A 30 -98.80 11.45 31.74
N LEU A 31 -98.67 10.18 32.10
CA LEU A 31 -97.63 9.72 33.01
C LEU A 31 -96.25 9.83 32.33
N ILE A 32 -95.24 10.26 33.08
CA ILE A 32 -93.85 10.22 32.65
C ILE A 32 -93.21 8.87 32.98
N ASN A 33 -92.10 8.60 32.32
CA ASN A 33 -91.45 7.31 32.44
C ASN A 33 -90.95 7.04 33.88
N GLY A 34 -91.24 5.87 34.44
CA GLY A 34 -90.92 5.53 35.83
C GLY A 34 -91.71 6.29 36.91
N GLU A 35 -92.74 7.07 36.55
CA GLU A 35 -93.54 7.83 37.52
C GLU A 35 -94.24 6.90 38.52
N THR A 36 -94.00 7.10 39.83
CA THR A 36 -94.65 6.34 40.89
C THR A 36 -96.10 6.80 41.08
N VAL A 37 -97.01 5.88 40.78
CA VAL A 37 -98.45 5.99 40.93
C VAL A 37 -98.83 5.50 42.33
N SER A 38 -99.42 6.36 43.18
CA SER A 38 -99.78 6.05 44.58
C SER A 38 -101.28 6.17 44.82
N ALA A 39 -101.92 5.08 45.25
CA ALA A 39 -103.36 5.03 45.49
C ALA A 39 -103.70 4.68 46.94
N THR A 40 -104.64 5.43 47.53
CA THR A 40 -105.27 5.11 48.82
C THR A 40 -106.75 4.77 48.63
N ALA A 41 -107.29 3.92 49.49
CA ALA A 41 -108.71 3.61 49.56
C ALA A 41 -109.28 4.04 50.93
N THR A 42 -110.50 4.57 50.98
CA THR A 42 -111.14 5.00 52.24
C THR A 42 -112.48 4.31 52.40
N ASP A 43 -112.71 3.70 53.58
CA ASP A 43 -113.99 3.10 53.99
C ASP A 43 -114.46 3.64 55.37
N GLU A 44 -115.48 3.01 55.98
CA GLU A 44 -116.03 3.43 57.28
C GLU A 44 -115.07 3.18 58.46
N ASP A 45 -114.08 2.30 58.31
CA ASP A 45 -113.09 1.93 59.34
C ASP A 45 -111.79 2.74 59.23
N GLY A 46 -111.53 3.38 58.08
CA GLY A 46 -110.44 4.33 57.90
C GLY A 46 -109.94 4.43 56.47
N THR A 47 -108.78 5.09 56.31
CA THR A 47 -108.05 5.15 55.03
C THR A 47 -106.92 4.12 55.05
N SER A 48 -106.74 3.40 53.95
CA SER A 48 -105.67 2.43 53.77
C SER A 48 -104.30 3.10 53.73
N GLU A 49 -103.28 2.34 54.07
CA GLU A 49 -101.92 2.68 53.65
C GLU A 49 -101.84 2.77 52.12
N PRO A 50 -101.01 3.65 51.53
CA PRO A 50 -100.90 3.80 50.09
C PRO A 50 -100.31 2.55 49.42
N GLY A 51 -100.91 2.10 48.33
CA GLY A 51 -100.33 1.11 47.41
C GLY A 51 -99.70 1.81 46.21
N THR A 52 -98.52 1.37 45.77
CA THR A 52 -97.75 2.04 44.70
C THR A 52 -97.48 1.13 43.49
N SER A 53 -97.32 1.71 42.29
CA SER A 53 -96.89 1.06 41.03
C SER A 53 -96.15 2.07 40.13
N GLU A 54 -95.43 1.63 39.09
CA GLU A 54 -94.70 2.51 38.14
C GLU A 54 -95.17 2.33 36.68
N ALA A 55 -94.94 3.35 35.83
CA ALA A 55 -95.27 3.38 34.39
C ALA A 55 -94.13 2.78 33.50
N PRO A 56 -94.41 2.21 32.30
CA PRO A 56 -93.42 1.50 31.46
C PRO A 56 -92.51 2.40 30.58
N ASN A 57 -91.24 2.00 30.38
CA ASN A 57 -90.16 2.68 29.64
C ASN A 57 -90.22 2.54 28.09
N LEU A 58 -89.78 3.59 27.37
CA LEU A 58 -89.71 3.68 25.90
C LEU A 58 -88.28 4.12 25.48
N ASN A 59 -87.64 3.40 24.55
CA ASN A 59 -86.24 3.63 24.14
C ASN A 59 -86.05 4.93 23.32
N GLU A 60 -84.95 5.65 23.53
CA GLU A 60 -84.55 6.92 22.93
C GLU A 60 -83.08 6.85 22.42
N ALA A 61 -82.82 7.25 21.17
CA ALA A 61 -81.47 7.14 20.60
C ALA A 61 -80.35 7.91 21.36
N PRO A 62 -79.11 7.38 21.35
CA PRO A 62 -77.96 8.02 21.98
C PRO A 62 -77.55 9.31 21.24
N VAL A 63 -77.06 10.28 22.01
CA VAL A 63 -76.57 11.57 21.50
C VAL A 63 -75.06 11.68 21.66
N LEU A 64 -74.36 11.99 20.56
CA LEU A 64 -72.92 12.28 20.58
C LEU A 64 -72.59 13.50 21.45
N THR A 65 -71.57 13.36 22.28
CA THR A 65 -70.99 14.43 23.11
C THR A 65 -69.46 14.44 22.96
N GLY A 66 -68.82 15.48 23.47
CA GLY A 66 -67.39 15.75 23.26
C GLY A 66 -67.17 17.03 22.46
N ASP A 67 -65.92 17.39 22.24
CA ASP A 67 -65.54 18.55 21.40
C ASP A 67 -65.26 18.19 19.93
N PHE A 68 -65.20 16.88 19.64
CA PHE A 68 -64.95 16.28 18.33
C PHE A 68 -63.60 16.68 17.70
N GLN A 69 -62.59 16.89 18.54
CA GLN A 69 -61.25 17.26 18.10
C GLN A 69 -60.16 16.45 18.81
N ALA A 70 -59.06 16.17 18.10
CA ALA A 70 -57.84 15.61 18.69
C ALA A 70 -56.59 16.22 18.03
N GLU A 71 -55.44 16.01 18.64
CA GLU A 71 -54.13 16.44 18.10
C GLU A 71 -53.24 15.21 17.90
N VAL A 72 -52.50 15.18 16.78
CA VAL A 72 -51.55 14.12 16.44
C VAL A 72 -50.28 14.73 15.84
N VAL A 73 -49.14 14.09 16.09
CA VAL A 73 -47.89 14.42 15.37
C VAL A 73 -47.87 13.63 14.07
N GLU A 74 -47.38 14.24 12.99
CA GLU A 74 -47.23 13.56 11.70
C GLU A 74 -46.44 12.25 11.85
N ASN A 75 -46.97 11.17 11.25
CA ASN A 75 -46.50 9.77 11.36
C ASN A 75 -46.84 9.04 12.67
N TYR A 76 -47.37 9.72 13.70
CA TYR A 76 -47.70 9.11 14.98
C TYR A 76 -49.21 8.87 15.17
N SER A 77 -49.56 8.26 16.31
CA SER A 77 -50.95 7.99 16.71
C SER A 77 -51.33 8.71 18.01
N THR A 78 -52.59 9.07 18.15
CA THR A 78 -53.16 9.70 19.36
C THR A 78 -54.40 8.95 19.84
N ILE A 79 -54.57 8.78 21.15
CA ILE A 79 -55.76 8.11 21.72
C ILE A 79 -56.95 9.09 21.66
N ILE A 80 -58.09 8.62 21.15
CA ILE A 80 -59.35 9.35 21.21
C ILE A 80 -59.98 9.05 22.56
N THR A 81 -60.15 10.09 23.39
CA THR A 81 -60.65 9.95 24.75
C THR A 81 -62.13 10.30 24.85
N THR A 82 -62.74 10.01 26.01
CA THR A 82 -64.14 10.37 26.29
C THR A 82 -64.40 11.88 26.40
N THR A 83 -63.37 12.73 26.41
CA THR A 83 -63.56 14.18 26.27
C THR A 83 -63.72 14.61 24.82
N ASP A 84 -63.08 13.86 23.92
CA ASP A 84 -63.01 14.20 22.51
C ASP A 84 -64.24 13.67 21.78
N LEU A 85 -64.60 12.42 22.11
CA LEU A 85 -65.79 11.74 21.60
C LEU A 85 -66.41 10.91 22.71
N ASN A 86 -67.72 11.06 22.93
CA ASN A 86 -68.49 10.25 23.85
C ASN A 86 -69.97 10.26 23.46
N PHE A 87 -70.82 9.66 24.26
CA PHE A 87 -72.26 9.70 24.09
C PHE A 87 -72.98 9.89 25.42
N THR A 88 -74.22 10.34 25.35
CA THR A 88 -75.18 10.27 26.46
C THR A 88 -76.45 9.64 25.95
N ASP A 89 -76.98 8.69 26.71
CA ASP A 89 -78.24 8.04 26.44
C ASP A 89 -79.28 8.42 27.50
N PRO A 90 -80.49 8.90 27.12
CA PRO A 90 -81.58 9.14 28.05
C PRO A 90 -82.06 7.89 28.80
N ASP A 91 -81.88 6.69 28.24
CA ASP A 91 -82.30 5.44 28.86
C ASP A 91 -81.28 4.94 29.87
N ALA A 92 -81.70 4.88 31.13
CA ALA A 92 -80.83 4.54 32.26
C ALA A 92 -80.34 3.07 32.28
N GLU A 93 -80.77 2.27 31.30
CA GLU A 93 -80.50 0.82 31.19
C GLU A 93 -79.37 0.51 30.20
N ASP A 94 -79.03 1.41 29.28
CA ASP A 94 -77.98 1.19 28.28
C ASP A 94 -76.58 1.43 28.85
N ILE A 95 -75.77 0.37 28.84
CA ILE A 95 -74.38 0.41 29.29
C ILE A 95 -73.44 0.59 28.11
N ALA A 96 -72.28 1.22 28.32
CA ALA A 96 -71.32 1.59 27.28
C ALA A 96 -70.89 0.44 26.35
N SER A 97 -71.00 -0.82 26.76
CA SER A 97 -70.71 -1.98 25.92
C SER A 97 -71.74 -2.27 24.83
N GLU A 98 -72.95 -1.73 24.95
CA GLU A 98 -74.07 -1.98 24.01
C GLU A 98 -74.21 -0.85 22.97
N VAL A 99 -73.62 0.33 23.24
CA VAL A 99 -73.54 1.45 22.30
C VAL A 99 -72.35 1.31 21.35
N THR A 100 -72.60 1.48 20.05
CA THR A 100 -71.62 1.35 18.96
C THR A 100 -71.46 2.65 18.19
N PHE A 101 -70.21 3.08 18.04
CA PHE A 101 -69.78 4.16 17.15
C PHE A 101 -69.39 3.58 15.79
N THR A 102 -69.77 4.24 14.70
CA THR A 102 -69.34 3.89 13.33
C THR A 102 -68.65 5.07 12.67
N VAL A 103 -67.48 4.81 12.09
CA VAL A 103 -66.58 5.80 11.46
C VAL A 103 -66.61 5.65 9.94
N THR A 104 -66.73 6.78 9.23
CA THR A 104 -66.72 6.87 7.76
C THR A 104 -65.93 8.11 7.31
N ASN A 105 -65.62 8.23 6.01
CA ASN A 105 -64.95 9.40 5.43
C ASN A 105 -63.61 9.78 6.09
N LEU A 106 -62.78 8.79 6.44
CA LEU A 106 -61.41 9.01 6.96
C LEU A 106 -60.52 9.71 5.92
N THR A 107 -59.72 10.67 6.37
CA THR A 107 -58.70 11.38 5.57
C THR A 107 -57.37 11.48 6.34
N ASN A 108 -56.25 11.23 5.66
CA ASN A 108 -54.87 11.33 6.18
C ASN A 108 -54.62 10.50 7.45
N GLY A 109 -55.17 9.28 7.49
CA GLY A 109 -55.02 8.38 8.64
C GLY A 109 -56.18 7.39 8.81
N VAL A 110 -56.10 6.62 9.89
CA VAL A 110 -57.03 5.53 10.22
C VAL A 110 -57.42 5.57 11.70
N VAL A 111 -58.64 5.12 12.03
CA VAL A 111 -59.05 4.84 13.42
C VAL A 111 -58.70 3.40 13.77
N MET A 112 -58.09 3.20 14.93
CA MET A 112 -57.62 1.92 15.45
C MET A 112 -58.37 1.57 16.74
N VAL A 113 -58.60 0.29 16.95
CA VAL A 113 -59.18 -0.27 18.18
C VAL A 113 -58.29 -1.42 18.64
N ASP A 114 -57.74 -1.33 19.84
CA ASP A 114 -56.72 -2.27 20.34
C ASP A 114 -55.59 -2.50 19.31
N GLY A 115 -55.18 -1.42 18.66
CA GLY A 115 -54.12 -1.40 17.66
C GLY A 115 -54.45 -2.00 16.29
N THR A 116 -55.72 -2.32 16.01
CA THR A 116 -56.17 -2.79 14.68
C THR A 116 -57.08 -1.76 14.03
N ALA A 117 -56.88 -1.47 12.74
CA ALA A 117 -57.74 -0.56 12.00
C ALA A 117 -59.20 -1.02 12.02
N ALA A 118 -60.09 -0.12 12.45
CA ALA A 118 -61.50 -0.41 12.64
C ALA A 118 -62.36 0.78 12.18
N THR A 119 -63.51 0.46 11.59
CA THR A 119 -64.53 1.45 11.21
C THR A 119 -65.70 1.49 12.21
N SER A 120 -65.59 0.77 13.33
CA SER A 120 -66.59 0.78 14.40
C SER A 120 -65.98 0.34 15.72
N PHE A 121 -66.43 0.90 16.84
CA PHE A 121 -66.03 0.55 18.20
C PHE A 121 -67.17 0.78 19.18
N THR A 122 -67.15 0.12 20.34
CA THR A 122 -68.17 0.34 21.38
C THR A 122 -67.83 1.51 22.29
N GLY A 123 -68.82 2.06 22.96
CA GLY A 123 -68.62 3.07 24.00
C GLY A 123 -67.70 2.60 25.13
N GLN A 124 -67.70 1.30 25.44
CA GLN A 124 -66.80 0.71 26.43
C GLN A 124 -65.34 0.71 25.93
N GLN A 125 -65.09 0.40 24.66
CA GLN A 125 -63.74 0.44 24.08
C GLN A 125 -63.16 1.87 24.09
N LEU A 126 -64.02 2.87 23.84
CA LEU A 126 -63.67 4.28 23.95
C LEU A 126 -63.37 4.67 25.41
N ALA A 127 -64.22 4.27 26.35
CA ALA A 127 -64.04 4.53 27.78
C ALA A 127 -62.81 3.85 28.38
N ASP A 128 -62.44 2.66 27.86
CA ASP A 128 -61.26 1.91 28.25
C ASP A 128 -59.97 2.46 27.59
N GLY A 129 -60.07 3.49 26.73
CA GLY A 129 -58.93 4.11 26.06
C GLY A 129 -58.33 3.27 24.92
N GLN A 130 -59.10 2.33 24.35
CA GLN A 130 -58.63 1.41 23.31
C GLN A 130 -58.73 1.99 21.90
N VAL A 131 -59.33 3.17 21.75
CA VAL A 131 -59.59 3.80 20.44
C VAL A 131 -58.54 4.89 20.19
N SER A 132 -57.86 4.82 19.05
CA SER A 132 -56.86 5.82 18.64
C SER A 132 -57.00 6.22 17.17
N PHE A 133 -56.42 7.35 16.79
CA PHE A 133 -56.23 7.76 15.40
C PHE A 133 -54.74 7.72 15.06
N ALA A 134 -54.36 7.06 13.97
CA ALA A 134 -52.99 7.02 13.46
C ALA A 134 -52.88 7.83 12.15
N HIS A 135 -51.95 8.78 12.10
CA HIS A 135 -51.64 9.55 10.90
C HIS A 135 -50.83 8.71 9.91
N ASP A 136 -51.11 8.82 8.61
CA ASP A 136 -50.51 7.94 7.57
C ASP A 136 -49.25 8.52 6.90
N GLY A 137 -48.75 9.67 7.38
CA GLY A 137 -47.55 10.32 6.84
C GLY A 137 -47.77 11.01 5.50
N SER A 138 -49.00 11.09 5.02
CA SER A 138 -49.29 11.83 3.79
C SER A 138 -49.20 13.34 4.05
N ASN A 139 -48.49 14.05 3.16
CA ASN A 139 -48.40 15.51 3.23
C ASN A 139 -49.81 16.13 3.21
N VAL A 140 -50.17 16.81 4.29
CA VAL A 140 -51.47 17.45 4.44
C VAL A 140 -51.52 18.65 3.51
N THR A 141 -52.31 18.55 2.43
CA THR A 141 -52.42 19.63 1.42
C THR A 141 -53.51 20.66 1.73
N ASP A 142 -54.22 20.50 2.86
CA ASP A 142 -55.13 21.52 3.35
C ASP A 142 -54.37 22.63 4.10
N ALA A 143 -54.90 23.85 4.08
CA ALA A 143 -54.21 25.02 4.66
C ALA A 143 -54.18 25.03 6.20
N ASN A 144 -54.71 24.01 6.87
CA ASN A 144 -54.89 23.96 8.31
C ASN A 144 -54.17 22.77 8.98
N ASN A 145 -53.44 21.95 8.21
CA ASN A 145 -52.81 20.70 8.66
C ASN A 145 -53.80 19.78 9.40
N GLN A 146 -54.93 19.41 8.78
CA GLN A 146 -55.94 18.57 9.43
C GLN A 146 -56.19 17.21 8.76
N ALA A 147 -56.48 16.21 9.59
CA ALA A 147 -57.14 14.96 9.24
C ALA A 147 -58.59 14.99 9.76
N SER A 148 -59.44 14.08 9.27
CA SER A 148 -60.86 14.09 9.65
C SER A 148 -61.55 12.74 9.44
N PHE A 149 -62.64 12.52 10.17
CA PHE A 149 -63.61 11.47 9.86
C PHE A 149 -65.02 11.89 10.27
N SER A 150 -66.03 11.16 9.79
CA SER A 150 -67.42 11.29 10.22
C SER A 150 -67.78 10.14 11.15
N VAL A 151 -68.40 10.43 12.30
CA VAL A 151 -68.82 9.45 13.29
C VAL A 151 -70.32 9.52 13.56
N ILE A 152 -70.95 8.36 13.70
CA ILE A 152 -72.32 8.19 14.20
C ILE A 152 -72.30 7.29 15.44
N VAL A 153 -73.32 7.39 16.28
CA VAL A 153 -73.51 6.53 17.46
C VAL A 153 -74.90 5.89 17.43
N GLU A 154 -74.99 4.63 17.84
CA GLU A 154 -76.23 3.84 17.92
C GLU A 154 -76.20 2.85 19.09
N ASP A 155 -77.35 2.56 19.70
CA ASP A 155 -77.56 1.63 20.83
C ASP A 155 -78.08 0.24 20.41
N GLY A 156 -78.35 0.04 19.12
CA GLY A 156 -79.01 -1.16 18.59
C GLY A 156 -80.19 -0.84 17.66
N ASN A 157 -80.60 0.43 17.61
CA ASN A 157 -81.65 0.97 16.74
C ASN A 157 -83.02 0.30 16.98
N GLU A 158 -83.31 0.01 18.25
CA GLU A 158 -84.61 -0.49 18.71
C GLU A 158 -85.72 0.55 18.58
N ASP A 159 -85.36 1.85 18.49
CA ASP A 159 -86.26 2.98 18.29
C ASP A 159 -86.59 3.28 16.82
N GLY A 160 -85.84 2.72 15.87
CA GLY A 160 -86.03 2.91 14.42
C GLY A 160 -85.55 4.25 13.87
N SER A 161 -84.76 5.03 14.63
CA SER A 161 -84.23 6.32 14.21
C SER A 161 -83.05 6.17 13.23
N THR A 162 -82.66 7.26 12.54
CA THR A 162 -81.48 7.26 11.67
C THR A 162 -80.42 8.16 12.30
N PRO A 163 -79.22 7.64 12.61
CA PRO A 163 -78.23 8.38 13.37
C PRO A 163 -77.61 9.48 12.50
N THR A 164 -77.29 10.62 13.12
CA THR A 164 -76.78 11.81 12.43
C THR A 164 -75.26 11.85 12.46
N PRO A 165 -74.57 11.91 11.31
CA PRO A 165 -73.10 11.99 11.27
C PRO A 165 -72.57 13.30 11.84
N GLN A 166 -71.57 13.20 12.71
CA GLN A 166 -70.78 14.31 13.24
C GLN A 166 -69.35 14.23 12.69
N THR A 167 -68.80 15.36 12.24
CA THR A 167 -67.39 15.42 11.83
C THR A 167 -66.50 15.52 13.05
N PHE A 168 -65.46 14.69 13.08
CA PHE A 168 -64.35 14.71 14.01
C PHE A 168 -63.10 15.18 13.27
N THR A 169 -62.37 16.15 13.83
CA THR A 169 -61.19 16.76 13.21
C THR A 169 -59.94 16.42 14.02
N ILE A 170 -58.85 16.09 13.35
CA ILE A 170 -57.54 15.85 13.97
C ILE A 170 -56.57 16.92 13.46
N ASN A 171 -56.01 17.73 14.36
CA ASN A 171 -54.96 18.70 14.02
C ASN A 171 -53.60 18.01 14.00
N ILE A 172 -52.83 18.21 12.93
CA ILE A 172 -51.55 17.55 12.69
C ILE A 172 -50.40 18.52 12.94
N THR A 173 -49.46 18.12 13.79
CA THR A 173 -48.19 18.83 14.01
C THR A 173 -47.15 18.28 13.03
N PRO A 174 -46.65 19.09 12.07
CA PRO A 174 -45.66 18.63 11.08
C PRO A 174 -44.28 18.45 11.72
N LEU A 175 -43.49 17.53 11.16
CA LEU A 175 -42.10 17.29 11.55
C LEU A 175 -41.14 18.23 10.78
N ALA A 176 -39.98 18.55 11.37
CA ALA A 176 -38.94 19.39 10.80
C ALA A 176 -37.96 18.62 9.89
N GLU A 177 -37.44 19.30 8.87
CA GLU A 177 -36.38 18.87 7.96
C GLU A 177 -35.23 19.90 7.90
N VAL A 178 -34.00 19.45 7.65
CA VAL A 178 -32.83 20.33 7.41
C VAL A 178 -32.97 21.00 6.04
N THR A 179 -32.82 22.32 6.02
CA THR A 179 -32.92 23.13 4.78
C THR A 179 -31.58 23.65 4.29
N ASN A 180 -30.66 23.93 5.22
CA ASN A 180 -29.33 24.41 4.89
C ASN A 180 -28.36 24.22 6.07
N ILE A 181 -27.09 24.07 5.75
CA ILE A 181 -25.97 24.17 6.68
C ILE A 181 -24.89 25.04 6.05
N VAL A 182 -24.41 26.04 6.78
CA VAL A 182 -23.37 26.97 6.33
C VAL A 182 -22.27 27.04 7.36
N VAL A 183 -21.02 27.04 6.90
CA VAL A 183 -19.86 27.35 7.74
C VAL A 183 -19.43 28.78 7.41
N THR A 184 -19.41 29.65 8.40
CA THR A 184 -18.95 31.04 8.26
C THR A 184 -17.70 31.27 9.08
N ASP A 185 -16.72 31.88 8.43
CA ASP A 185 -15.54 32.47 9.06
C ASP A 185 -15.99 33.52 10.09
N ASN A 186 -15.51 33.37 11.31
CA ASN A 186 -15.93 34.14 12.47
C ASN A 186 -15.01 35.32 12.80
N ILE A 187 -13.99 35.63 11.98
CA ILE A 187 -13.01 36.71 12.25
C ILE A 187 -13.75 38.07 12.32
N ASN A 188 -14.27 38.35 13.51
CA ASN A 188 -14.84 39.60 13.92
C ASN A 188 -13.68 40.49 14.34
N ALA A 189 -13.41 41.52 13.54
CA ALA A 189 -12.42 42.59 13.73
C ALA A 189 -12.62 43.44 15.01
N THR A 190 -12.83 42.82 16.18
CA THR A 190 -13.23 43.48 17.43
C THR A 190 -12.33 43.17 18.63
N THR A 191 -11.33 42.31 18.50
CA THR A 191 -10.22 42.27 19.46
C THR A 191 -9.30 43.46 19.20
N GLU A 192 -9.53 44.54 19.95
CA GLU A 192 -8.80 45.80 19.83
C GLU A 192 -7.27 45.61 19.95
N LEU A 193 -6.56 45.75 18.84
CA LEU A 193 -5.19 46.29 18.88
C LEU A 193 -5.26 47.74 19.41
N PRO A 194 -4.31 48.15 20.27
CA PRO A 194 -4.42 49.42 20.98
C PRO A 194 -4.17 50.62 20.06
N ASN A 195 -5.19 51.47 19.95
CA ASN A 195 -5.22 52.90 19.54
C ASN A 195 -5.76 53.20 18.12
N SER A 196 -6.99 53.72 18.09
CA SER A 196 -7.76 54.14 16.91
C SER A 196 -7.43 55.55 16.39
N LEU A 197 -7.68 55.80 15.08
CA LEU A 197 -8.14 57.08 14.51
C LEU A 197 -8.98 56.87 13.22
N SER A 198 -9.90 57.81 12.96
CA SER A 198 -11.09 57.71 12.07
C SER A 198 -11.02 58.62 10.84
N ASN A 199 -11.55 58.19 9.65
CA ASN A 199 -12.44 58.97 8.74
C ASN A 199 -12.68 58.33 7.33
N THR A 200 -13.99 58.27 6.99
CA THR A 200 -14.78 58.07 5.75
C THR A 200 -14.24 58.45 4.34
N ASN A 201 -14.39 57.57 3.32
CA ASN A 201 -15.54 57.49 2.38
C ASN A 201 -15.23 56.75 1.03
N THR A 202 -16.06 55.75 0.69
CA THR A 202 -16.41 55.21 -0.66
C THR A 202 -15.38 54.49 -1.56
N SER A 203 -15.32 53.15 -1.47
CA SER A 203 -15.24 52.22 -2.61
C SER A 203 -15.37 50.73 -2.23
N ILE A 204 -16.25 50.03 -2.96
CA ILE A 204 -16.32 48.60 -3.38
C ILE A 204 -16.27 47.50 -2.28
N SER A 205 -17.25 46.61 -2.36
CA SER A 205 -17.65 45.60 -1.37
C SER A 205 -16.79 44.33 -1.42
N GLY A 206 -16.33 43.91 -0.24
CA GLY A 206 -15.57 42.68 0.02
C GLY A 206 -14.51 42.94 1.11
N VAL A 207 -14.92 42.88 2.38
CA VAL A 207 -14.22 43.25 3.62
C VAL A 207 -14.00 44.76 3.86
N ALA A 208 -14.87 45.33 4.70
CA ALA A 208 -14.64 46.61 5.35
C ALA A 208 -14.21 46.36 6.80
N SER A 209 -12.93 46.56 7.12
CA SER A 209 -12.51 46.83 8.50
C SER A 209 -12.67 48.32 8.77
N ALA A 210 -13.59 48.66 9.67
CA ALA A 210 -13.87 50.04 10.07
C ALA A 210 -13.01 50.43 11.29
N ASN A 211 -11.70 50.56 11.12
CA ASN A 211 -10.78 51.40 11.91
C ASN A 211 -9.32 51.06 11.53
N TYR A 212 -8.67 51.79 10.64
CA TYR A 212 -7.23 52.13 10.70
C TYR A 212 -6.92 53.11 9.56
N GLY A 213 -6.51 54.33 9.92
CA GLY A 213 -5.89 55.26 8.98
C GLY A 213 -4.47 54.82 8.67
N ASP A 214 -4.11 54.85 7.40
CA ASP A 214 -2.78 54.71 6.80
C ASP A 214 -1.82 53.71 7.47
N ASN A 215 -1.89 52.44 7.05
CA ASN A 215 -0.74 51.54 6.84
C ASN A 215 -1.20 50.31 6.02
N TYR A 216 -0.31 49.86 5.14
CA TYR A 216 -0.49 49.01 3.96
C TYR A 216 -1.58 47.90 4.01
N VAL A 217 -2.42 47.87 2.98
CA VAL A 217 -3.40 46.80 2.71
C VAL A 217 -2.93 46.01 1.50
N TYR A 218 -2.81 44.70 1.69
CA TYR A 218 -2.78 43.75 0.61
C TYR A 218 -4.19 43.60 0.04
N SER A 219 -4.39 43.91 -1.25
CA SER A 219 -5.66 43.64 -1.94
C SER A 219 -5.55 42.33 -2.73
N GLY A 220 -5.31 41.23 -2.03
CA GLY A 220 -5.65 39.88 -2.48
C GLY A 220 -7.06 39.59 -1.98
N GLY A 221 -7.92 39.06 -2.85
CA GLY A 221 -9.29 38.75 -2.45
C GLY A 221 -9.28 37.58 -1.48
N VAL A 222 -9.56 37.83 -0.20
CA VAL A 222 -9.97 36.78 0.72
C VAL A 222 -11.27 36.19 0.17
N VAL A 223 -11.20 34.94 -0.28
CA VAL A 223 -12.36 34.12 -0.63
C VAL A 223 -12.23 32.90 0.26
N ALA A 224 -13.05 32.72 1.28
CA ALA A 224 -14.27 31.96 1.06
C ALA A 224 -15.44 32.44 1.95
N ASP A 225 -16.30 33.27 1.36
CA ASP A 225 -17.73 33.19 1.62
C ASP A 225 -18.30 32.19 0.60
N SER A 226 -18.95 31.12 1.09
CA SER A 226 -19.59 30.09 0.26
C SER A 226 -20.62 30.67 -0.71
N ASP A 227 -21.09 31.90 -0.50
CA ASP A 227 -22.15 32.51 -1.29
C ASP A 227 -21.66 33.45 -2.41
N ASN A 228 -20.34 33.68 -2.58
CA ASN A 228 -19.87 34.60 -3.63
C ASN A 228 -18.51 34.28 -4.30
N ALA A 229 -18.02 33.05 -4.17
CA ALA A 229 -16.82 32.55 -4.82
C ALA A 229 -17.13 32.00 -6.24
N THR A 230 -16.20 32.11 -7.20
CA THR A 230 -16.31 31.31 -8.44
C THR A 230 -16.13 29.82 -8.11
N PRO A 231 -16.61 28.86 -8.94
CA PRO A 231 -16.64 27.43 -8.60
C PRO A 231 -15.30 26.77 -8.22
N ASN A 232 -14.16 27.44 -8.46
CA ASN A 232 -12.82 26.93 -8.14
C ASN A 232 -12.28 27.49 -6.80
N GLN A 233 -13.05 28.29 -6.07
CA GLN A 233 -12.63 29.05 -4.88
C GLN A 233 -13.45 28.70 -3.62
N GLN A 234 -14.17 27.57 -3.62
CA GLN A 234 -15.00 27.15 -2.49
C GLN A 234 -14.21 26.15 -1.62
N ASN A 235 -14.35 26.26 -0.29
CA ASN A 235 -13.92 25.29 0.73
C ASN A 235 -12.48 25.42 1.30
N LEU A 236 -11.83 26.59 1.26
CA LEU A 236 -10.54 26.86 1.96
C LEU A 236 -10.73 28.00 2.97
N THR A 237 -10.13 27.90 4.17
CA THR A 237 -10.19 28.94 5.22
C THR A 237 -8.98 28.86 6.15
N ASN A 238 -8.58 29.99 6.74
CA ASN A 238 -7.58 30.05 7.81
C ASN A 238 -8.20 30.27 9.21
N ASP A 239 -9.53 30.24 9.33
CA ASP A 239 -10.21 30.35 10.61
C ASP A 239 -10.23 29.00 11.33
N MET A 240 -9.47 28.91 12.42
CA MET A 240 -9.40 27.72 13.27
C MET A 240 -10.62 27.56 14.18
N THR A 241 -11.53 28.54 14.25
CA THR A 241 -12.70 28.57 15.14
C THR A 241 -14.04 28.82 14.41
N PRO A 242 -14.32 28.16 13.29
CA PRO A 242 -15.44 28.54 12.43
C PRO A 242 -16.81 28.43 13.13
N THR A 243 -17.78 29.18 12.63
CA THR A 243 -19.18 29.10 13.09
C THR A 243 -20.04 28.34 12.09
N VAL A 244 -20.65 27.25 12.53
CA VAL A 244 -21.62 26.46 11.79
C VAL A 244 -23.03 26.99 12.08
N THR A 245 -23.80 27.25 11.04
CA THR A 245 -25.22 27.65 11.12
C THR A 245 -26.08 26.63 10.41
N VAL A 246 -27.08 26.09 11.09
CA VAL A 246 -28.06 25.12 10.57
C VAL A 246 -29.44 25.76 10.57
N THR A 247 -30.15 25.65 9.44
CA THR A 247 -31.56 26.06 9.34
C THR A 247 -32.46 24.87 9.04
N ILE A 248 -33.62 24.81 9.69
CA ILE A 248 -34.67 23.79 9.49
C ILE A 248 -35.97 24.47 9.03
N ASP A 249 -36.89 23.73 8.40
CA ASP A 249 -38.11 24.29 7.82
C ASP A 249 -39.25 24.53 8.84
N ASN A 250 -39.32 23.71 9.88
CA ASN A 250 -40.28 23.77 10.99
C ASN A 250 -39.56 23.67 12.35
N PRO A 251 -40.18 24.14 13.45
CA PRO A 251 -39.63 23.90 14.78
C PRO A 251 -39.58 22.41 15.11
N LEU A 252 -38.50 21.96 15.77
CA LEU A 252 -38.41 20.59 16.30
C LEU A 252 -39.58 20.30 17.25
N VAL A 253 -40.23 19.15 17.05
CA VAL A 253 -41.34 18.71 17.90
C VAL A 253 -40.79 17.99 19.13
N ASP A 254 -41.00 18.56 20.32
CA ASP A 254 -40.46 18.07 21.59
C ASP A 254 -40.92 16.63 21.88
N GLY A 255 -39.96 15.73 22.16
CA GLY A 255 -40.20 14.30 22.36
C GLY A 255 -40.36 13.47 21.09
N TYR A 256 -40.38 14.09 19.90
CA TYR A 256 -40.54 13.41 18.61
C TYR A 256 -39.37 13.64 17.64
N GLN A 257 -38.59 14.72 17.82
CA GLN A 257 -37.41 15.01 17.01
C GLN A 257 -36.23 15.55 17.80
N ALA A 258 -35.02 15.29 17.31
CA ALA A 258 -33.79 15.93 17.74
C ALA A 258 -32.95 16.39 16.54
N LEU A 259 -32.25 17.52 16.69
CA LEU A 259 -31.21 17.94 15.74
C LEU A 259 -29.86 17.47 16.25
N GLU A 260 -29.15 16.73 15.40
CA GLU A 260 -27.78 16.29 15.61
C GLU A 260 -26.87 16.97 14.58
N VAL A 261 -25.72 17.48 15.03
CA VAL A 261 -24.67 17.95 14.12
C VAL A 261 -23.43 17.13 14.38
N VAL A 262 -22.86 16.54 13.33
CA VAL A 262 -21.69 15.66 13.41
C VAL A 262 -20.54 16.30 12.66
N ARG A 263 -19.38 16.40 13.30
CA ARG A 263 -18.11 16.81 12.68
C ARG A 263 -17.30 15.58 12.31
N TYR A 264 -16.79 15.56 11.09
CA TYR A 264 -15.83 14.59 10.58
C TYR A 264 -14.50 15.28 10.34
N THR A 265 -13.42 14.68 10.86
CA THR A 265 -12.04 14.99 10.45
C THR A 265 -11.68 14.00 9.35
N VAL A 266 -11.36 14.50 8.15
CA VAL A 266 -11.05 13.69 6.97
C VAL A 266 -9.60 13.95 6.56
N VAL A 267 -8.77 12.92 6.61
CA VAL A 267 -7.36 12.99 6.18
C VAL A 267 -7.23 12.09 4.95
N ASP A 268 -6.70 12.64 3.85
CA ASP A 268 -6.52 11.93 2.57
C ASP A 268 -7.80 11.24 2.05
N GLY A 269 -8.96 11.85 2.29
CA GLY A 269 -10.26 11.35 1.84
C GLY A 269 -10.89 10.27 2.74
N VAL A 270 -10.26 9.93 3.88
CA VAL A 270 -10.79 8.99 4.88
C VAL A 270 -11.21 9.74 6.13
N ALA A 271 -12.44 9.54 6.60
CA ALA A 271 -12.88 10.05 7.90
C ALA A 271 -12.14 9.32 9.03
N THR A 272 -11.22 10.01 9.70
CA THR A 272 -10.38 9.47 10.77
C THR A 272 -11.02 9.67 12.14
N GLU A 273 -11.83 10.72 12.31
CA GLU A 273 -12.57 11.01 13.53
C GLU A 273 -14.01 11.46 13.24
N GLU A 274 -14.92 11.10 14.15
CA GLU A 274 -16.33 11.46 14.13
C GLU A 274 -16.74 11.96 15.51
N GLU A 275 -17.22 13.21 15.60
CA GLU A 275 -17.68 13.82 16.84
C GLU A 275 -19.09 14.36 16.70
N VAL A 276 -19.97 13.96 17.61
CA VAL A 276 -21.32 14.52 17.74
C VAL A 276 -21.27 15.80 18.56
N ILE A 277 -21.68 16.92 17.96
CA ILE A 277 -21.73 18.23 18.59
C ILE A 277 -22.93 18.32 19.53
N THR A 278 -22.65 18.42 20.83
CA THR A 278 -23.68 18.39 21.88
C THR A 278 -24.13 19.77 22.38
N SER A 279 -23.50 20.85 21.92
CA SER A 279 -23.71 22.22 22.42
C SER A 279 -24.18 23.20 21.34
N LEU A 280 -25.28 22.87 20.65
CA LEU A 280 -25.92 23.77 19.69
C LEU A 280 -26.64 24.91 20.42
N THR A 281 -26.41 26.14 19.97
CA THR A 281 -27.13 27.33 20.42
C THR A 281 -28.33 27.56 19.51
N ARG A 282 -29.55 27.46 20.08
CA ARG A 282 -30.77 27.82 19.36
C ARG A 282 -30.89 29.35 19.27
N ASN A 283 -30.81 29.90 18.07
CA ASN A 283 -30.99 31.34 17.83
C ASN A 283 -32.46 31.69 17.63
N THR A 284 -33.16 30.88 16.84
CA THR A 284 -34.61 30.99 16.59
C THR A 284 -35.25 29.60 16.66
N ASP A 285 -36.56 29.50 16.40
CA ASP A 285 -37.24 28.19 16.37
C ASP A 285 -36.75 27.29 15.23
N THR A 286 -36.12 27.86 14.21
CA THR A 286 -35.70 27.20 12.97
C THR A 286 -34.23 27.42 12.63
N GLU A 287 -33.43 28.01 13.53
CA GLU A 287 -32.01 28.32 13.29
C GLU A 287 -31.16 28.01 14.53
N TYR A 288 -30.09 27.26 14.31
CA TYR A 288 -29.16 26.79 15.34
C TYR A 288 -27.73 27.11 14.92
N THR A 289 -26.88 27.50 15.85
CA THR A 289 -25.45 27.72 15.60
C THR A 289 -24.56 26.94 16.54
N TYR A 290 -23.36 26.66 16.06
CA TYR A 290 -22.26 26.12 16.83
C TYR A 290 -20.99 26.87 16.43
N THR A 291 -20.25 27.40 17.40
CA THR A 291 -18.93 27.99 17.18
C THR A 291 -17.91 27.08 17.84
N GLU A 292 -16.86 26.73 17.11
CA GLU A 292 -15.79 25.90 17.66
C GLU A 292 -15.18 26.57 18.91
N PRO A 293 -15.21 25.90 20.08
CA PRO A 293 -14.75 26.50 21.32
C PRO A 293 -13.22 26.46 21.48
N ALA A 294 -12.53 25.69 20.63
CA ALA A 294 -11.08 25.56 20.59
C ALA A 294 -10.62 25.54 19.13
N GLU A 295 -9.36 25.88 18.91
CA GLU A 295 -8.73 25.86 17.59
C GLU A 295 -8.73 24.44 17.03
N LEU A 296 -9.28 24.28 15.82
CA LEU A 296 -9.20 23.05 15.05
C LEU A 296 -7.74 22.80 14.62
N PRO A 297 -7.20 21.58 14.75
CA PRO A 297 -5.85 21.28 14.31
C PRO A 297 -5.74 21.38 12.78
N SER A 298 -4.70 22.07 12.30
CA SER A 298 -4.31 22.07 10.88
C SER A 298 -3.19 21.05 10.66
N THR A 299 -3.40 20.14 9.72
CA THR A 299 -2.35 19.26 9.17
C THR A 299 -2.53 19.23 7.65
N TYR A 300 -1.43 18.99 6.93
CA TYR A 300 -1.45 18.90 5.47
C TYR A 300 -2.54 17.91 5.00
N GLY A 301 -3.44 18.36 4.11
CA GLY A 301 -4.49 17.53 3.51
C GLY A 301 -5.76 17.28 4.36
N THR A 302 -5.93 17.94 5.51
CA THR A 302 -7.11 17.72 6.38
C THR A 302 -8.34 18.53 5.93
N GLU A 303 -9.43 17.82 5.62
CA GLU A 303 -10.77 18.36 5.35
C GLU A 303 -11.67 18.17 6.59
N TYR A 304 -12.37 19.23 7.01
CA TYR A 304 -13.43 19.16 7.99
C TYR A 304 -14.79 19.16 7.29
N ARG A 305 -15.65 18.20 7.69
CA ARG A 305 -17.02 18.09 7.18
C ARG A 305 -18.01 18.10 8.33
N TYR A 306 -19.00 18.98 8.25
CA TYR A 306 -20.13 19.03 9.17
C TYR A 306 -21.37 18.46 8.49
N GLU A 307 -22.10 17.63 9.20
CA GLU A 307 -23.37 17.08 8.76
C GLU A 307 -24.43 17.39 9.81
N ALA A 308 -25.45 18.15 9.42
CA ALA A 308 -26.64 18.38 10.24
C ALA A 308 -27.69 17.34 9.87
N ARG A 309 -28.30 16.73 10.89
CA ARG A 309 -29.28 15.65 10.73
C ARG A 309 -30.45 15.86 11.69
N VAL A 310 -31.68 15.76 11.19
CA VAL A 310 -32.87 15.66 12.06
C VAL A 310 -33.20 14.18 12.23
N VAL A 311 -33.31 13.75 13.49
CA VAL A 311 -33.64 12.38 13.89
C VAL A 311 -35.06 12.35 14.43
N ASN A 312 -35.88 11.44 13.92
CA ASN A 312 -37.18 11.14 14.51
C ASN A 312 -37.01 10.16 15.68
N ILE A 313 -37.72 10.40 16.79
CA ILE A 313 -37.60 9.63 18.04
C ILE A 313 -38.79 8.68 18.16
N ASP A 314 -38.53 7.38 18.27
CA ASP A 314 -39.58 6.37 18.50
C ASP A 314 -40.36 6.66 19.80
N ASP A 315 -41.67 6.90 19.71
CA ASP A 315 -42.56 6.95 20.89
C ASP A 315 -42.99 5.51 21.27
N PRO A 316 -42.54 4.96 22.41
CA PRO A 316 -42.89 3.60 22.84
C PRO A 316 -44.37 3.40 23.18
N ALA A 317 -45.19 4.46 23.21
CA ALA A 317 -46.64 4.38 23.41
C ALA A 317 -47.46 4.42 22.10
N SER A 318 -46.83 4.62 20.94
CA SER A 318 -47.52 4.70 19.65
C SER A 318 -47.91 3.30 19.12
N VAL A 319 -49.09 3.21 18.50
CA VAL A 319 -49.48 2.01 17.73
C VAL A 319 -49.10 2.27 16.27
N GLU A 320 -48.02 1.66 15.83
CA GLU A 320 -47.51 1.84 14.46
C GLU A 320 -48.43 1.21 13.40
N THR A 321 -48.80 1.99 12.39
CA THR A 321 -49.38 1.46 11.14
C THR A 321 -48.34 1.19 10.06
N THR A 322 -47.11 1.69 10.25
CA THR A 322 -45.95 1.54 9.37
C THR A 322 -44.71 1.84 10.22
N GLU A 323 -43.68 1.00 10.15
CA GLU A 323 -42.39 1.21 10.84
C GLU A 323 -41.92 2.66 10.60
N ILE A 324 -41.93 3.50 11.64
CA ILE A 324 -41.18 4.76 11.56
C ILE A 324 -39.73 4.32 11.68
N ASN A 325 -39.02 4.34 10.56
CA ASN A 325 -37.61 4.04 10.56
C ASN A 325 -36.89 5.09 11.42
N SER A 326 -36.23 4.67 12.50
CA SER A 326 -35.34 5.51 13.33
C SER A 326 -34.13 6.12 12.56
N GLU A 327 -34.08 5.94 11.24
CA GLU A 327 -33.16 6.64 10.34
C GLU A 327 -33.49 8.14 10.22
N TRP A 328 -32.47 8.92 9.88
CA TRP A 328 -32.50 10.38 9.69
C TRP A 328 -33.66 10.81 8.78
N SER A 329 -34.49 11.76 9.22
CA SER A 329 -35.59 12.29 8.41
C SER A 329 -35.11 13.27 7.35
N SER A 330 -34.00 13.98 7.60
CA SER A 330 -33.35 14.90 6.66
C SER A 330 -31.90 15.19 7.08
N SER A 331 -31.00 15.38 6.12
CA SER A 331 -29.58 15.69 6.36
C SER A 331 -29.00 16.62 5.29
N GLU A 332 -28.14 17.56 5.69
CA GLU A 332 -27.33 18.41 4.78
C GLU A 332 -25.88 18.50 5.27
N GLN A 333 -24.94 18.78 4.35
CA GLN A 333 -23.50 18.80 4.64
C GLN A 333 -22.82 20.10 4.17
N ALA A 334 -21.83 20.56 4.96
CA ALA A 334 -20.88 21.60 4.58
C ALA A 334 -19.45 21.14 4.86
N LYS A 335 -18.49 21.55 4.03
CA LYS A 335 -17.09 21.12 4.15
C LYS A 335 -16.09 22.23 3.85
N PHE A 336 -14.92 22.18 4.48
CA PHE A 336 -13.80 23.07 4.23
C PHE A 336 -12.46 22.40 4.58
N VAL A 337 -11.37 22.91 4.01
CA VAL A 337 -9.98 22.59 4.34
C VAL A 337 -9.40 23.76 5.12
N LEU A 338 -8.70 23.46 6.21
CA LEU A 338 -8.06 24.46 7.07
C LEU A 338 -6.63 24.70 6.60
N ASP A 339 -6.38 25.90 6.08
CA ASP A 339 -5.07 26.34 5.61
C ASP A 339 -4.62 27.56 6.41
N THR A 340 -3.84 27.31 7.46
CA THR A 340 -3.34 28.32 8.40
C THR A 340 -1.86 28.62 8.22
N ILE A 341 -1.21 27.99 7.23
CA ILE A 341 0.23 28.02 7.07
C ILE A 341 0.55 28.96 5.91
N GLU A 342 1.43 29.91 6.16
CA GLU A 342 1.98 30.78 5.11
C GLU A 342 3.04 29.98 4.31
N GLU A 343 2.75 29.54 3.09
CA GLU A 343 3.72 28.75 2.29
C GLU A 343 4.96 29.56 1.88
N SER A 344 6.17 29.02 2.07
CA SER A 344 7.41 29.68 1.67
C SER A 344 7.49 29.93 0.15
N LEU A 345 7.76 31.17 -0.26
CA LEU A 345 7.93 31.53 -1.68
C LEU A 345 9.27 31.05 -2.24
N LEU A 346 9.24 30.18 -3.25
CA LEU A 346 10.45 29.77 -3.96
C LEU A 346 10.82 30.73 -5.10
N ILE A 347 11.99 31.39 -5.00
CA ILE A 347 12.53 32.24 -6.07
C ILE A 347 13.42 31.42 -7.01
N SER A 348 12.99 31.28 -8.27
CA SER A 348 13.65 30.49 -9.31
C SER A 348 14.66 31.30 -10.13
N GLY A 349 14.59 32.64 -10.09
CA GLY A 349 15.57 33.47 -10.79
C GLY A 349 15.40 34.95 -10.56
N VAL A 350 16.51 35.67 -10.72
CA VAL A 350 16.56 37.13 -10.75
C VAL A 350 17.29 37.54 -12.01
N SER A 351 16.66 38.33 -12.90
CA SER A 351 17.24 38.64 -14.21
C SER A 351 16.93 40.07 -14.68
N GLY A 352 17.86 40.64 -15.46
CA GLY A 352 17.70 41.93 -16.13
C GLY A 352 18.61 43.04 -15.60
N THR A 353 19.35 43.70 -16.49
CA THR A 353 20.21 44.87 -16.17
C THR A 353 19.47 46.20 -16.37
N GLY A 354 18.13 46.16 -16.37
CA GLY A 354 17.21 47.24 -16.74
C GLY A 354 16.09 47.33 -15.70
N PRO A 355 14.83 46.94 -16.02
CA PRO A 355 13.96 46.42 -14.97
C PRO A 355 14.57 45.11 -14.43
N LEU A 356 14.47 44.89 -13.12
CA LEU A 356 14.87 43.65 -12.46
C LEU A 356 13.62 42.77 -12.37
N ILE A 357 13.66 41.57 -12.94
CA ILE A 357 12.58 40.60 -12.90
C ILE A 357 12.98 39.52 -11.90
N ILE A 358 12.19 39.41 -10.84
CA ILE A 358 12.27 38.31 -9.88
C ILE A 358 11.20 37.32 -10.28
N SER A 359 11.58 36.07 -10.54
CA SER A 359 10.65 35.00 -10.87
C SER A 359 10.71 33.90 -9.83
N GLY A 360 9.58 33.23 -9.63
CA GLY A 360 9.46 32.08 -8.76
C GLY A 360 8.49 31.05 -9.31
N VAL A 361 8.48 29.89 -8.66
CA VAL A 361 7.68 28.72 -9.00
C VAL A 361 7.10 28.11 -7.72
N ASN A 362 6.23 27.11 -7.85
CA ASN A 362 5.63 26.37 -6.71
C ASN A 362 4.86 27.25 -5.71
N ALA A 363 4.21 28.32 -6.19
CA ALA A 363 3.25 29.05 -5.37
C ALA A 363 1.81 28.60 -5.72
N GLU A 364 0.88 28.69 -4.77
CA GLU A 364 -0.52 28.37 -5.05
C GLU A 364 -1.15 29.30 -6.10
N GLN A 365 -2.09 28.75 -6.89
CA GLN A 365 -2.85 29.54 -7.84
C GLN A 365 -3.71 30.59 -7.11
N GLY A 366 -3.57 31.86 -7.48
CA GLY A 366 -4.31 32.95 -6.86
C GLY A 366 -3.54 33.68 -5.77
N THR A 367 -2.42 33.11 -5.30
CA THR A 367 -1.41 33.84 -4.56
C THR A 367 -0.97 35.06 -5.34
N VAL A 368 -0.85 36.16 -4.62
CA VAL A 368 -0.28 37.38 -5.16
C VAL A 368 1.08 37.54 -4.48
N VAL A 369 2.06 38.09 -5.20
CA VAL A 369 3.36 38.48 -4.62
C VAL A 369 3.56 39.98 -4.78
N ALA A 370 4.05 40.65 -3.73
CA ALA A 370 4.34 42.09 -3.73
C ALA A 370 5.65 42.44 -3.00
N TYR A 371 6.10 43.68 -3.16
CA TYR A 371 7.20 44.28 -2.38
C TYR A 371 6.76 45.63 -1.79
N SER A 372 7.33 46.04 -0.65
CA SER A 372 6.95 47.26 0.08
C SER A 372 8.14 48.17 0.45
N TYR A 373 7.88 49.40 0.91
CA TYR A 373 8.86 50.35 1.47
C TYR A 373 8.28 51.00 2.74
N THR A 374 9.05 51.22 3.82
CA THR A 374 8.54 51.85 5.08
C THR A 374 9.32 53.08 5.53
N ASN A 375 8.65 54.03 6.22
CA ASN A 375 9.21 55.20 6.96
C ASN A 375 8.48 55.49 8.31
N GLU A 376 8.77 56.50 9.18
CA GLU A 376 10.01 57.00 9.83
C GLU A 376 10.07 56.59 11.35
N THR A 377 9.32 55.58 11.81
CA THR A 377 9.41 55.06 13.21
C THR A 377 9.49 53.53 13.30
N GLY A 378 9.81 52.90 12.18
CA GLY A 378 9.86 51.46 11.90
C GLY A 378 10.24 51.28 10.42
N GLU A 379 11.33 51.91 10.03
CA GLU A 379 11.66 52.30 8.65
C GLU A 379 12.87 51.53 8.09
N TYR A 380 12.68 50.80 6.98
CA TYR A 380 13.73 50.43 6.01
C TYR A 380 13.73 51.43 4.85
N VAL A 381 14.78 52.24 4.71
CA VAL A 381 14.89 53.24 3.63
C VAL A 381 15.71 52.74 2.46
N PHE A 382 15.02 52.53 1.35
CA PHE A 382 15.62 52.56 0.03
C PHE A 382 15.45 53.99 -0.58
N ASN A 383 16.45 54.89 -0.47
CA ASN A 383 16.35 56.29 -0.96
C ASN A 383 17.50 56.69 -1.89
N PRO A 384 17.34 56.58 -3.23
CA PRO A 384 18.45 56.89 -4.12
C PRO A 384 18.66 58.37 -4.43
N THR A 385 17.65 59.24 -4.28
CA THR A 385 17.83 60.69 -4.42
C THR A 385 16.66 61.41 -3.76
N GLY A 386 16.86 61.91 -2.53
CA GLY A 386 15.79 62.49 -1.72
C GLY A 386 14.83 63.46 -2.42
N GLY A 387 13.53 63.27 -2.16
CA GLY A 387 12.44 64.18 -2.50
C GLY A 387 11.15 63.77 -1.76
N PRO A 388 10.39 64.71 -1.16
CA PRO A 388 9.29 64.41 -0.26
C PRO A 388 7.98 64.23 -1.04
N GLU A 389 7.39 63.05 -0.93
CA GLU A 389 6.00 62.63 -1.21
C GLU A 389 6.04 61.18 -1.71
N GLY A 390 6.58 60.30 -0.85
CA GLY A 390 6.64 58.86 -1.06
C GLY A 390 5.31 58.22 -0.73
N ASN A 391 4.58 57.78 -1.77
CA ASN A 391 3.52 56.78 -1.67
C ASN A 391 3.92 55.62 -2.60
N GLY A 392 4.08 54.43 -2.02
CA GLY A 392 4.67 53.24 -2.63
C GLY A 392 3.95 52.75 -3.89
N ILE A 393 4.73 52.35 -4.89
CA ILE A 393 4.23 51.59 -6.04
C ILE A 393 4.28 50.11 -5.66
N ILE A 394 3.11 49.50 -5.48
CA ILE A 394 2.93 48.05 -5.40
C ILE A 394 2.96 47.53 -6.84
N ALA A 395 3.94 46.71 -7.22
CA ALA A 395 3.78 45.83 -8.36
C ALA A 395 3.33 44.48 -7.81
N SER A 396 2.20 43.99 -8.29
CA SER A 396 1.63 42.71 -7.89
C SER A 396 1.46 41.85 -9.14
N THR A 397 1.85 40.59 -9.04
CA THR A 397 1.58 39.59 -10.08
C THR A 397 0.73 38.50 -9.44
N GLN A 398 -0.21 37.94 -10.21
CA GLN A 398 -0.87 36.71 -9.78
C GLN A 398 -0.03 35.52 -10.24
N VAL A 399 0.09 34.54 -9.36
CA VAL A 399 0.61 33.24 -9.72
C VAL A 399 -0.28 32.62 -10.79
N ASP A 400 0.33 32.06 -11.84
CA ASP A 400 -0.41 31.40 -12.91
C ASP A 400 -0.91 30.00 -12.50
N ALA A 401 -1.61 29.31 -13.41
CA ALA A 401 -2.17 27.99 -13.12
C ALA A 401 -1.11 26.89 -12.92
N ASP A 402 0.13 27.15 -13.35
CA ASP A 402 1.26 26.22 -13.25
C ASP A 402 2.15 26.58 -12.02
N GLY A 403 1.70 27.50 -11.16
CA GLY A 403 2.41 27.91 -9.95
C GLY A 403 3.57 28.89 -10.18
N ASN A 404 3.71 29.45 -11.39
CA ASN A 404 4.79 30.39 -11.71
C ASN A 404 4.37 31.83 -11.45
N TRP A 405 5.33 32.65 -11.00
CA TRP A 405 5.13 34.09 -10.81
C TRP A 405 6.34 34.91 -11.26
N SER A 406 6.09 36.19 -11.57
CA SER A 406 7.14 37.15 -11.89
C SER A 406 6.81 38.56 -11.42
N LEU A 407 7.74 39.15 -10.70
CA LEU A 407 7.69 40.49 -10.15
C LEU A 407 8.70 41.39 -10.88
N GLU A 408 8.21 42.44 -11.55
CA GLU A 408 9.06 43.40 -12.25
C GLU A 408 9.30 44.66 -11.40
N LEU A 409 10.56 44.92 -11.04
CA LEU A 409 10.98 46.21 -10.49
C LEU A 409 11.26 47.18 -11.63
N SER A 410 10.72 48.39 -11.53
CA SER A 410 10.97 49.44 -12.51
C SER A 410 12.48 49.74 -12.63
N ARG A 411 12.92 50.19 -13.81
CA ARG A 411 14.33 50.45 -14.10
C ARG A 411 15.03 51.37 -13.09
N ASP A 412 14.35 52.40 -12.62
CA ASP A 412 14.94 53.37 -11.68
C ASP A 412 15.04 52.79 -10.27
N ASN A 413 14.06 51.97 -9.84
CA ASN A 413 14.10 51.25 -8.57
C ASN A 413 15.18 50.16 -8.59
N ALA A 414 15.24 49.36 -9.66
CA ALA A 414 16.25 48.33 -9.86
C ALA A 414 17.67 48.92 -9.86
N ARG A 415 17.93 49.96 -10.65
CA ARG A 415 19.25 50.62 -10.68
C ARG A 415 19.69 51.16 -9.34
N ALA A 416 18.73 51.60 -8.55
CA ALA A 416 19.01 52.13 -7.25
C ALA A 416 19.34 50.99 -6.29
N TYR A 417 18.50 49.95 -6.23
CA TYR A 417 18.71 48.74 -5.43
C TYR A 417 20.10 48.12 -5.66
N LEU A 418 20.45 47.97 -6.93
CA LEU A 418 21.74 47.42 -7.36
C LEU A 418 22.95 48.35 -7.13
N ALA A 419 22.75 49.63 -6.78
CA ALA A 419 23.86 50.57 -6.59
C ALA A 419 24.45 50.53 -5.16
N ILE A 420 23.77 49.89 -4.22
CA ILE A 420 24.21 49.73 -2.83
C ILE A 420 24.34 48.26 -2.41
N ASN A 421 23.82 47.34 -3.22
CA ASN A 421 24.04 45.90 -3.08
C ASN A 421 25.27 45.50 -3.90
N ASP A 422 26.22 44.77 -3.32
CA ASP A 422 27.43 44.24 -3.97
C ASP A 422 28.56 45.27 -4.27
N GLU A 423 28.81 46.17 -3.33
CA GLU A 423 30.17 46.73 -3.18
C GLU A 423 30.78 46.17 -1.91
N ASP A 424 31.99 45.57 -1.97
CA ASP A 424 32.75 45.16 -0.76
C ASP A 424 32.63 46.26 0.30
N ASN A 425 31.88 46.02 1.39
CA ASN A 425 31.52 47.05 2.36
C ASN A 425 32.63 47.30 3.40
N TYR A 426 33.76 46.62 3.27
CA TYR A 426 34.95 46.80 4.11
C TYR A 426 36.14 47.32 3.28
N GLU A 427 36.87 48.31 3.79
CA GLU A 427 38.06 48.88 3.17
C GLU A 427 39.33 48.08 3.54
N GLY A 428 39.94 47.39 2.59
CA GLY A 428 41.26 46.76 2.75
C GLY A 428 41.37 45.37 2.11
N SER A 429 42.57 45.00 1.66
CA SER A 429 42.78 43.72 0.94
C SER A 429 42.79 42.46 1.83
N ASN A 430 42.49 42.57 3.13
CA ASN A 430 42.28 41.44 4.04
C ASN A 430 41.39 41.83 5.24
N ALA A 431 40.47 40.95 5.64
CA ALA A 431 39.51 41.23 6.72
C ALA A 431 40.11 41.22 8.15
N ARG A 432 41.42 41.00 8.32
CA ARG A 432 42.09 41.13 9.62
C ARG A 432 42.29 42.58 10.06
N ASN A 433 42.15 43.53 9.14
CA ASN A 433 42.46 44.94 9.37
C ASN A 433 41.65 45.87 8.46
N ALA A 434 40.44 45.44 8.08
CA ALA A 434 39.54 46.20 7.21
C ALA A 434 38.54 47.00 8.06
N ASP A 435 38.44 48.29 7.80
CA ASP A 435 37.47 49.17 8.45
C ASP A 435 36.17 49.18 7.64
N PRO A 436 34.98 49.25 8.27
CA PRO A 436 33.75 49.43 7.52
C PRO A 436 33.78 50.67 6.63
N LYS A 437 33.29 50.54 5.39
CA LYS A 437 32.97 51.68 4.54
C LYS A 437 31.86 52.49 5.21
N VAL A 438 32.00 53.81 5.09
CA VAL A 438 30.99 54.76 5.56
C VAL A 438 30.61 55.71 4.42
N ASP A 439 29.36 56.14 4.39
CA ASP A 439 28.86 57.13 3.45
C ASP A 439 29.48 58.53 3.71
N ASN A 440 29.13 59.52 2.87
CA ASN A 440 29.61 60.89 3.04
C ASN A 440 29.18 61.57 4.36
N ASN A 441 28.24 60.98 5.11
CA ASN A 441 27.76 61.44 6.40
C ASN A 441 28.40 60.69 7.57
N GLY A 442 29.22 59.67 7.30
CA GLY A 442 29.87 58.84 8.31
C GLY A 442 29.00 57.70 8.84
N ASN A 443 27.92 57.34 8.15
CA ASN A 443 27.10 56.17 8.45
C ASN A 443 27.67 54.93 7.76
N ASP A 444 27.64 53.78 8.42
CA ASP A 444 28.05 52.50 7.84
C ASP A 444 27.26 52.16 6.57
N ILE A 445 27.96 51.65 5.56
CA ILE A 445 27.37 51.09 4.32
C ILE A 445 27.19 49.58 4.50
N TYR A 446 26.07 49.05 3.99
CA TYR A 446 25.67 47.64 4.06
C TYR A 446 25.16 47.20 2.69
N ASP A 447 25.24 45.90 2.42
CA ASP A 447 24.47 45.25 1.36
C ASP A 447 23.00 45.20 1.80
N GLU A 448 22.15 45.96 1.11
CA GLU A 448 20.72 46.04 1.43
C GLU A 448 19.93 44.85 0.89
N PHE A 449 18.73 44.62 1.44
CA PHE A 449 17.79 43.61 0.94
C PHE A 449 16.49 44.24 0.40
N LEU A 450 15.77 43.48 -0.42
CA LEU A 450 14.42 43.83 -0.88
C LEU A 450 13.38 43.09 -0.03
N PRO A 451 12.51 43.79 0.74
CA PRO A 451 11.45 43.16 1.49
C PRO A 451 10.30 42.71 0.58
N LEU A 452 10.02 41.42 0.59
CA LEU A 452 8.92 40.78 -0.12
C LEU A 452 7.82 40.40 0.86
N GLY A 453 6.58 40.38 0.37
CA GLY A 453 5.43 39.86 1.09
C GLY A 453 4.40 39.30 0.13
N PHE A 454 3.62 38.34 0.59
CA PHE A 454 2.57 37.72 -0.19
C PHE A 454 1.31 37.50 0.63
N VAL A 455 0.25 37.17 -0.10
CA VAL A 455 -0.98 36.62 0.48
C VAL A 455 -1.40 35.46 -0.41
N ASP A 456 -1.59 34.32 0.21
CA ASP A 456 -2.04 33.09 -0.45
C ASP A 456 -3.55 33.10 -0.74
N GLN A 457 -4.09 31.96 -1.18
CA GLN A 457 -5.50 31.84 -1.51
C GLN A 457 -6.40 31.82 -0.26
N ALA A 458 -5.94 31.27 0.85
CA ALA A 458 -6.66 31.22 2.13
C ALA A 458 -6.66 32.58 2.87
N GLY A 459 -5.80 33.50 2.47
CA GLY A 459 -5.67 34.84 3.04
C GLY A 459 -4.58 34.95 4.11
N ASN A 460 -3.68 33.96 4.23
CA ASN A 460 -2.50 34.07 5.08
C ASN A 460 -1.56 35.10 4.46
N ALA A 461 -1.09 36.04 5.27
CA ALA A 461 -0.33 37.19 4.81
C ALA A 461 1.00 37.28 5.55
N THR A 462 2.07 37.57 4.81
CA THR A 462 3.38 37.86 5.40
C THR A 462 3.26 39.00 6.40
N ASP A 463 3.74 38.78 7.63
CA ASP A 463 3.80 39.84 8.64
C ASP A 463 4.61 41.02 8.08
N PRO A 464 4.01 42.21 7.93
CA PRO A 464 4.73 43.38 7.42
C PRO A 464 5.89 43.84 8.33
N LEU A 465 5.97 43.34 9.57
CA LEU A 465 7.09 43.57 10.49
C LEU A 465 8.19 42.50 10.36
N ALA A 466 7.93 41.38 9.68
CA ALA A 466 8.87 40.30 9.39
C ALA A 466 8.75 39.88 7.90
N PRO A 467 9.12 40.78 6.97
CA PRO A 467 9.04 40.49 5.53
C PRO A 467 10.09 39.45 5.11
N ILE A 468 9.81 38.72 4.04
CA ILE A 468 10.84 37.90 3.39
C ILE A 468 11.94 38.80 2.87
N LYS A 469 13.20 38.51 3.21
CA LYS A 469 14.34 39.36 2.84
C LYS A 469 15.09 38.77 1.65
N LEU A 470 15.05 39.45 0.51
CA LEU A 470 15.85 39.07 -0.66
C LEU A 470 17.18 39.84 -0.69
N TYR A 471 18.31 39.17 -0.49
CA TYR A 471 19.66 39.69 -0.74
C TYR A 471 20.13 39.32 -2.15
N TYR A 472 20.80 40.24 -2.85
CA TYR A 472 21.18 40.06 -4.26
C TYR A 472 22.60 40.56 -4.54
N PHE A 473 23.54 39.62 -4.70
CA PHE A 473 24.95 39.88 -4.99
C PHE A 473 25.21 39.76 -6.52
N ASP A 474 25.23 40.90 -7.24
CA ASP A 474 25.36 41.02 -8.72
C ASP A 474 26.22 42.21 -9.24
N SER A 475 27.46 42.41 -8.81
CA SER A 475 28.24 43.55 -9.26
C SER A 475 28.94 43.30 -10.60
N ASP A 476 28.54 44.10 -11.60
CA ASP A 476 29.29 44.36 -12.83
C ASP A 476 30.31 45.54 -12.64
N SER A 477 30.59 45.93 -11.39
CA SER A 477 31.43 47.09 -11.06
C SER A 477 32.94 46.76 -11.17
N LEU A 478 33.81 47.79 -11.19
CA LEU A 478 35.27 47.59 -11.23
C LEU A 478 35.85 47.17 -9.86
N GLU A 479 35.06 47.23 -8.79
CA GLU A 479 35.48 46.99 -7.40
C GLU A 479 34.73 45.83 -6.72
N GLY A 480 33.54 45.44 -7.20
CA GLY A 480 32.79 44.29 -6.72
C GLY A 480 32.99 43.06 -7.61
N SER A 481 32.78 41.87 -7.05
CA SER A 481 33.12 40.60 -7.71
C SER A 481 31.92 39.71 -8.06
N GLY A 482 30.69 40.10 -7.71
CA GLY A 482 29.49 39.25 -7.83
C GLY A 482 29.49 38.03 -6.90
N ASN A 483 30.45 37.96 -5.97
CA ASN A 483 30.65 36.84 -5.07
C ASN A 483 30.21 37.23 -3.67
N LEU A 484 29.57 36.31 -2.94
CA LEU A 484 29.41 36.44 -1.49
C LEU A 484 30.73 36.04 -0.80
N ASN A 485 31.31 36.96 -0.04
CA ASN A 485 32.63 36.86 0.54
C ASN A 485 32.74 37.63 1.88
N PRO A 486 33.79 37.40 2.69
CA PRO A 486 33.92 38.06 4.00
C PRO A 486 34.01 39.59 4.02
N LEU A 487 34.14 40.28 2.88
CA LEU A 487 34.09 41.75 2.78
C LEU A 487 32.68 42.28 2.51
N ASP A 488 31.72 41.41 2.21
CA ASP A 488 30.31 41.78 2.10
C ASP A 488 29.73 41.96 3.50
N ARG A 489 28.77 42.87 3.65
CA ARG A 489 28.15 43.18 4.95
C ARG A 489 26.64 43.32 4.77
N PRO A 490 25.93 42.18 4.64
CA PRO A 490 24.47 42.18 4.53
C PRO A 490 23.85 42.89 5.73
N ARG A 491 22.84 43.74 5.45
CA ARG A 491 22.04 44.37 6.50
C ARG A 491 21.38 43.28 7.34
N ASP A 492 21.28 43.52 8.64
CA ASP A 492 20.72 42.61 9.65
C ASP A 492 21.48 41.28 9.86
N ALA A 493 22.37 40.89 8.95
CA ALA A 493 23.31 39.80 9.18
C ALA A 493 24.45 40.22 10.12
N THR A 494 24.98 39.27 10.87
CA THR A 494 26.16 39.49 11.73
C THR A 494 27.42 38.91 11.08
N ASN A 495 28.41 39.78 10.86
CA ASN A 495 29.73 39.37 10.40
C ASN A 495 30.70 39.31 11.58
N THR A 496 31.31 38.14 11.80
CA THR A 496 32.35 37.99 12.83
C THR A 496 33.69 37.57 12.22
N VAL A 497 34.75 38.23 12.68
CA VAL A 497 36.13 37.83 12.45
C VAL A 497 36.65 37.29 13.78
N SER A 498 37.06 36.02 13.84
CA SER A 498 37.58 35.48 15.10
C SER A 498 38.92 36.16 15.46
N ASP A 499 39.07 36.59 16.71
CA ASP A 499 40.27 37.28 17.19
C ASP A 499 41.53 36.42 17.02
N GLY A 500 42.32 36.74 15.99
CA GLY A 500 43.64 36.12 15.73
C GLY A 500 43.64 34.86 14.84
N ASN A 501 42.48 34.31 14.44
CA ASN A 501 42.38 33.18 13.51
C ASN A 501 41.53 33.58 12.28
N PRO A 502 41.91 33.22 11.04
CA PRO A 502 41.20 33.72 9.84
C PRO A 502 39.93 32.89 9.57
N GLN A 503 38.96 33.00 10.47
CA GLN A 503 37.63 32.40 10.33
C GLN A 503 36.63 33.54 10.22
N PHE A 504 35.85 33.53 9.14
CA PHE A 504 34.84 34.52 8.83
C PHE A 504 33.47 33.85 8.88
N ASN A 505 32.51 34.47 9.54
CA ASN A 505 31.13 33.98 9.61
C ASN A 505 30.17 35.11 9.27
N THR A 506 29.21 34.85 8.38
CA THR A 506 28.07 35.72 8.06
C THR A 506 26.81 34.98 8.47
N VAL A 507 26.12 35.50 9.49
CA VAL A 507 24.91 34.89 10.05
C VAL A 507 23.70 35.73 9.68
N PHE A 508 22.82 35.18 8.86
CA PHE A 508 21.47 35.67 8.63
C PHE A 508 20.57 35.16 9.77
N THR A 509 19.56 35.94 10.15
CA THR A 509 18.79 35.69 11.39
C THR A 509 17.29 35.90 11.20
N ASP A 510 16.84 36.09 9.96
CA ASP A 510 15.41 36.10 9.67
C ASP A 510 14.97 34.67 9.40
N ASP A 511 13.70 34.37 9.64
CA ASP A 511 13.19 33.00 9.51
C ASP A 511 12.85 32.64 8.04
N ARG A 512 13.09 33.56 7.08
CA ARG A 512 12.81 33.39 5.64
C ARG A 512 13.72 34.26 4.79
N ASP A 513 15.01 33.97 4.84
CA ASP A 513 16.03 34.66 4.07
C ASP A 513 16.15 34.06 2.66
N ILE A 514 16.12 34.91 1.63
CA ILE A 514 16.41 34.54 0.25
C ILE A 514 17.70 35.21 -0.18
N ILE A 515 18.72 34.43 -0.47
CA ILE A 515 20.04 34.91 -0.84
C ILE A 515 20.34 34.49 -2.26
N TYR A 516 20.52 35.46 -3.16
CA TYR A 516 20.92 35.21 -4.53
C TYR A 516 22.34 35.73 -4.78
N VAL A 517 23.25 34.84 -5.14
CA VAL A 517 24.65 35.11 -5.45
C VAL A 517 24.88 34.85 -6.93
N ARG A 518 25.23 35.85 -7.73
CA ARG A 518 25.41 35.65 -9.18
C ARG A 518 26.63 34.81 -9.53
N ASN A 519 27.74 34.98 -8.82
CA ASN A 519 28.98 34.23 -9.04
C ASN A 519 29.22 33.25 -7.87
N ASN A 520 30.35 33.32 -7.19
CA ASN A 520 30.80 32.28 -6.26
C ASN A 520 30.56 32.68 -4.80
N ILE A 521 30.55 31.70 -3.90
CA ILE A 521 30.75 31.95 -2.46
C ILE A 521 32.22 31.66 -2.13
N ALA A 522 32.94 32.66 -1.65
CA ALA A 522 34.40 32.63 -1.60
C ALA A 522 35.00 33.22 -0.31
N THR A 523 35.99 32.55 0.27
CA THR A 523 36.82 33.15 1.34
C THR A 523 37.86 34.14 0.80
N LEU A 524 38.46 34.95 1.68
CA LEU A 524 39.50 35.90 1.30
C LEU A 524 40.88 35.25 1.18
N GLY A 525 41.50 35.34 0.01
CA GLY A 525 42.90 34.96 -0.24
C GLY A 525 43.14 33.46 -0.50
N SER A 526 44.25 33.13 -1.16
CA SER A 526 44.52 31.78 -1.70
C SER A 526 45.25 30.81 -0.75
N GLY A 527 45.10 30.97 0.57
CA GLY A 527 45.80 30.17 1.59
C GLY A 527 44.90 29.16 2.31
N THR A 528 45.41 27.96 2.59
CA THR A 528 44.72 26.80 3.20
C THR A 528 44.28 26.95 4.67
N SER A 529 44.14 28.17 5.19
CA SER A 529 43.79 28.41 6.61
C SER A 529 42.60 29.32 6.80
N ASN A 530 42.17 30.04 5.75
CA ASN A 530 41.06 30.97 5.85
C ASN A 530 39.76 30.21 5.58
N THR A 531 38.78 30.30 6.48
CA THR A 531 37.45 29.67 6.30
C THR A 531 36.39 30.75 6.22
N PHE A 532 35.35 30.52 5.43
CA PHE A 532 34.16 31.38 5.37
C PHE A 532 32.92 30.53 5.60
N THR A 533 32.12 30.91 6.59
CA THR A 533 30.85 30.27 6.91
C THR A 533 29.71 31.23 6.62
N VAL A 534 28.69 30.74 5.92
CA VAL A 534 27.40 31.40 5.74
C VAL A 534 26.39 30.58 6.53
N ASP A 535 25.64 31.21 7.43
CA ASP A 535 24.75 30.57 8.39
C ASP A 535 23.38 31.25 8.29
N LEU A 536 22.33 30.53 7.89
CA LEU A 536 20.98 31.08 7.76
C LEU A 536 20.11 30.85 9.00
N LEU A 537 20.60 30.02 9.93
CA LEU A 537 20.01 29.70 11.24
C LEU A 537 18.74 28.85 11.20
N GLY A 538 17.56 29.43 11.05
CA GLY A 538 16.32 28.65 11.11
C GLY A 538 15.18 29.38 10.43
N GLY A 539 14.10 28.67 10.16
CA GLY A 539 13.08 29.05 9.21
C GLY A 539 13.34 28.51 7.80
N ASP A 540 12.44 28.80 6.85
CA ASP A 540 12.48 28.23 5.50
C ASP A 540 13.27 29.15 4.55
N ASP A 541 14.53 28.82 4.31
CA ASP A 541 15.45 29.68 3.57
C ASP A 541 15.71 29.24 2.13
N THR A 542 16.11 30.17 1.27
CA THR A 542 16.53 29.86 -0.10
C THR A 542 17.88 30.49 -0.43
N LEU A 543 18.86 29.67 -0.78
CA LEU A 543 20.18 30.11 -1.26
C LEU A 543 20.37 29.75 -2.73
N ASN A 544 20.39 30.75 -3.61
CA ASN A 544 20.65 30.61 -5.04
C ASN A 544 22.08 31.05 -5.40
N VAL A 545 22.89 30.19 -6.01
CA VAL A 545 24.28 30.45 -6.36
C VAL A 545 24.53 30.20 -7.85
N GLY A 546 24.77 31.26 -8.62
CA GLY A 546 25.04 31.20 -10.05
C GLY A 546 26.44 30.69 -10.43
N GLY A 547 27.38 30.62 -9.49
CA GLY A 547 28.74 30.06 -9.64
C GLY A 547 29.02 28.90 -8.69
N ASN A 548 30.24 28.82 -8.15
CA ASN A 548 30.72 27.69 -7.34
C ASN A 548 30.91 28.06 -5.86
N LEU A 549 31.01 27.04 -4.99
CA LEU A 549 31.55 27.19 -3.64
C LEU A 549 33.06 27.01 -3.67
N LEU A 550 33.82 28.08 -3.44
CA LEU A 550 35.28 27.97 -3.43
C LEU A 550 35.79 27.23 -2.18
N ALA A 551 37.09 26.90 -2.17
CA ALA A 551 37.70 26.15 -1.09
C ALA A 551 37.55 26.83 0.28
N ASN A 552 37.28 26.02 1.32
CA ASN A 552 37.07 26.45 2.71
C ASN A 552 35.82 27.29 2.96
N THR A 553 34.77 27.06 2.16
CA THR A 553 33.45 27.67 2.35
C THR A 553 32.48 26.65 2.96
N THR A 554 31.81 27.00 4.04
CA THR A 554 30.71 26.23 4.63
C THR A 554 29.43 27.03 4.51
N VAL A 555 28.36 26.40 4.04
CA VAL A 555 27.00 26.93 4.11
C VAL A 555 26.23 26.08 5.12
N ASN A 556 25.59 26.71 6.09
CA ASN A 556 24.60 26.08 6.96
C ASN A 556 23.25 26.73 6.66
N MET A 557 22.27 25.93 6.24
CA MET A 557 20.92 26.39 5.96
C MET A 557 20.19 26.56 7.30
N GLY A 558 19.70 25.51 7.96
CA GLY A 558 19.19 25.71 9.31
C GLY A 558 18.24 24.66 9.81
N GLU A 559 17.39 25.04 10.76
CA GLU A 559 16.13 24.32 11.00
C GLU A 559 15.07 24.88 10.04
N GLY A 560 14.41 24.08 9.21
CA GLY A 560 13.38 24.53 8.28
C GLY A 560 13.42 23.77 6.97
N ASN A 561 12.52 24.08 6.05
CA ASN A 561 12.46 23.48 4.72
C ASN A 561 13.31 24.31 3.75
N ASP A 562 14.62 24.08 3.77
CA ASP A 562 15.58 24.92 3.07
C ASP A 562 15.83 24.51 1.62
N SER A 563 16.11 25.49 0.77
CA SER A 563 16.35 25.28 -0.66
C SER A 563 17.69 25.84 -1.12
N TYR A 564 18.65 24.98 -1.40
CA TYR A 564 19.86 25.34 -2.13
C TYR A 564 19.66 25.17 -3.64
N ILE A 565 19.85 26.23 -4.41
CA ILE A 565 19.76 26.23 -5.87
C ILE A 565 21.11 26.67 -6.43
N GLY A 566 21.76 25.86 -7.27
CA GLY A 566 23.07 26.20 -7.80
C GLY A 566 23.19 26.00 -9.29
N SER A 567 23.98 26.82 -10.00
CA SER A 567 24.45 26.40 -11.32
C SER A 567 25.33 25.17 -11.21
N GLY A 568 25.96 24.89 -10.05
CA GLY A 568 26.58 23.63 -9.62
C GLY A 568 27.14 23.76 -8.18
N LEU A 569 27.33 22.66 -7.46
CA LEU A 569 28.00 22.59 -6.16
C LEU A 569 29.41 22.03 -6.34
N VAL A 570 30.31 22.85 -6.91
CA VAL A 570 31.69 22.43 -7.18
C VAL A 570 32.66 23.06 -6.19
N GLY A 571 33.18 22.26 -5.26
CA GLY A 571 34.33 22.57 -4.44
C GLY A 571 35.63 22.59 -5.26
N THR A 572 36.50 23.58 -5.00
CA THR A 572 37.76 23.76 -5.77
C THR A 572 38.99 23.10 -5.15
N ASP A 573 38.99 22.79 -3.84
CA ASP A 573 40.04 22.03 -3.14
C ASP A 573 39.44 21.21 -1.99
N ASN A 574 39.95 19.98 -1.80
CA ASN A 574 39.39 18.91 -1.00
C ASN A 574 39.51 19.17 0.53
N THR A 575 38.45 18.80 1.28
CA THR A 575 38.33 18.58 2.75
C THR A 575 37.60 19.61 3.63
N THR A 576 37.19 20.79 3.13
CA THR A 576 36.53 21.81 3.99
C THR A 576 35.35 22.54 3.36
N THR A 577 35.01 22.27 2.09
CA THR A 577 33.82 22.86 1.47
C THR A 577 32.60 21.99 1.77
N SER A 578 31.55 22.58 2.35
CA SER A 578 30.35 21.84 2.73
C SER A 578 29.08 22.67 2.63
N VAL A 579 27.95 21.98 2.41
CA VAL A 579 26.60 22.50 2.61
C VAL A 579 25.92 21.63 3.66
N ASN A 580 25.54 22.21 4.77
CA ASN A 580 24.71 21.58 5.78
C ASN A 580 23.28 22.10 5.61
N LEU A 581 22.36 21.22 5.21
CA LEU A 581 20.95 21.52 5.05
C LEU A 581 20.22 21.59 6.40
N GLY A 582 20.79 21.00 7.46
CA GLY A 582 20.18 20.99 8.78
C GLY A 582 18.89 20.15 8.82
N THR A 583 17.88 20.54 9.60
CA THR A 583 16.67 19.73 9.83
C THR A 583 15.47 20.24 9.07
N GLY A 584 14.63 19.36 8.54
CA GLY A 584 13.43 19.72 7.77
C GLY A 584 13.46 19.10 6.38
N ASP A 585 12.43 19.34 5.57
CA ASP A 585 12.32 18.79 4.22
C ASP A 585 13.12 19.67 3.25
N ASN A 586 14.43 19.42 3.17
CA ASN A 586 15.34 20.28 2.42
C ASN A 586 15.51 19.84 0.97
N GLN A 587 15.91 20.79 0.12
CA GLN A 587 16.22 20.49 -1.28
C GLN A 587 17.52 21.11 -1.80
N VAL A 588 18.19 20.37 -2.67
CA VAL A 588 19.34 20.82 -3.45
C VAL A 588 19.01 20.64 -4.93
N LEU A 589 18.95 21.74 -5.68
CA LEU A 589 18.69 21.73 -7.12
C LEU A 589 19.89 22.29 -7.89
N THR A 590 20.52 21.48 -8.74
CA THR A 590 21.52 22.01 -9.67
C THR A 590 20.89 22.35 -11.02
N LEU A 591 21.12 23.55 -11.55
CA LEU A 591 20.55 24.06 -12.81
C LEU A 591 21.58 24.01 -13.96
N ASP A 592 21.21 23.37 -15.07
CA ASP A 592 21.92 23.38 -16.37
C ASP A 592 23.45 23.24 -16.33
N ASN A 593 23.92 22.13 -15.75
CA ASN A 593 25.34 21.79 -15.71
C ASN A 593 25.81 21.02 -16.95
N ASN A 594 26.50 21.71 -17.87
CA ASN A 594 27.27 21.05 -18.94
C ASN A 594 28.64 20.49 -18.44
N GLY A 595 28.81 20.31 -17.13
CA GLY A 595 30.06 19.93 -16.44
C GLY A 595 29.79 19.13 -15.16
N LEU A 596 30.76 19.09 -14.23
CA LEU A 596 30.57 18.45 -12.92
C LEU A 596 29.52 19.23 -12.12
N ALA A 597 28.44 18.58 -11.71
CA ALA A 597 27.33 19.26 -11.02
C ALA A 597 27.52 19.30 -9.50
N ILE A 598 27.97 18.20 -8.90
CA ILE A 598 28.38 18.14 -7.50
C ILE A 598 29.79 17.56 -7.48
N SER A 599 30.78 18.30 -6.97
CA SER A 599 32.15 17.81 -6.94
C SER A 599 32.99 18.32 -5.78
N ASN A 600 33.78 17.44 -5.16
CA ASN A 600 34.68 17.75 -4.05
C ASN A 600 34.01 18.50 -2.89
N ILE A 601 32.77 18.14 -2.57
CA ILE A 601 31.96 18.79 -1.53
C ILE A 601 31.32 17.75 -0.60
N THR A 602 31.05 18.16 0.64
CA THR A 602 30.23 17.41 1.58
C THR A 602 28.85 18.06 1.72
N ILE A 603 27.78 17.30 1.53
CA ILE A 603 26.40 17.72 1.75
C ILE A 603 25.84 16.88 2.90
N THR A 604 25.28 17.54 3.92
CA THR A 604 24.68 16.87 5.09
C THR A 604 23.24 17.36 5.30
N ALA A 605 22.34 16.48 5.73
CA ALA A 605 21.05 16.83 6.33
C ALA A 605 20.89 16.05 7.65
N GLU A 606 20.16 16.61 8.61
CA GLU A 606 19.93 16.05 9.94
C GLU A 606 18.42 15.96 10.24
N GLY A 607 18.02 15.19 11.25
CA GLY A 607 16.62 15.06 11.64
C GLY A 607 15.84 14.01 10.83
N ASN A 608 14.51 14.18 10.78
CA ASN A 608 13.56 13.24 10.15
C ASN A 608 12.96 13.78 8.83
N GLY A 609 13.58 14.79 8.23
CA GLY A 609 13.01 15.46 7.06
C GLY A 609 13.26 14.68 5.78
N ASN A 610 12.34 14.77 4.83
CA ASN A 610 12.42 14.10 3.52
C ASN A 610 13.18 15.00 2.54
N ASN A 611 14.47 14.74 2.34
CA ASN A 611 15.33 15.63 1.58
C ASN A 611 15.40 15.24 0.09
N LEU A 612 15.40 16.24 -0.79
CA LEU A 612 15.51 16.06 -2.24
C LEU A 612 16.82 16.63 -2.79
N ILE A 613 17.67 15.77 -3.38
CA ILE A 613 18.87 16.19 -4.09
C ILE A 613 18.68 15.89 -5.58
N SER A 614 18.47 16.94 -6.37
CA SER A 614 18.19 16.87 -7.81
C SER A 614 19.33 17.46 -8.64
N VAL A 615 19.97 16.59 -9.43
CA VAL A 615 21.19 16.89 -10.19
C VAL A 615 20.92 16.84 -11.70
N ASN A 616 20.69 18.02 -12.28
CA ASN A 616 20.54 18.22 -13.72
C ASN A 616 21.91 18.30 -14.43
N SER A 617 22.61 17.16 -14.50
CA SER A 617 23.80 16.94 -15.34
C SER A 617 23.79 15.53 -15.88
N ASN A 618 24.12 15.37 -17.17
CA ASN A 618 24.17 14.09 -17.87
C ASN A 618 25.58 13.49 -17.98
N ASN A 619 26.56 14.05 -17.26
CA ASN A 619 27.93 13.54 -17.26
C ASN A 619 28.04 12.22 -16.49
N SER A 620 28.98 11.36 -16.86
CA SER A 620 29.20 10.08 -16.16
C SER A 620 29.67 10.24 -14.71
N ASP A 621 30.10 11.45 -14.35
CA ASP A 621 30.63 11.86 -13.05
C ASP A 621 29.88 13.11 -12.55
N SER A 622 28.57 13.18 -12.76
CA SER A 622 27.72 14.29 -12.29
C SER A 622 27.89 14.56 -10.80
N ILE A 623 28.00 13.50 -10.00
CA ILE A 623 28.41 13.55 -8.60
C ILE A 623 29.80 12.92 -8.51
N ASN A 624 30.83 13.70 -8.15
CA ASN A 624 32.21 13.27 -8.22
C ASN A 624 33.01 13.60 -6.96
N SER A 625 33.68 12.61 -6.36
CA SER A 625 34.57 12.81 -5.20
C SER A 625 33.87 13.57 -4.05
N SER A 626 32.58 13.32 -3.87
CA SER A 626 31.72 14.04 -2.93
C SER A 626 31.15 13.11 -1.88
N VAL A 627 30.69 13.69 -0.78
CA VAL A 627 30.01 12.97 0.30
C VAL A 627 28.63 13.57 0.47
N ILE A 628 27.59 12.75 0.42
CA ILE A 628 26.20 13.12 0.67
C ILE A 628 25.70 12.23 1.80
N THR A 629 25.26 12.83 2.90
CA THR A 629 24.74 12.06 4.04
C THR A 629 23.48 12.68 4.62
N THR A 630 22.44 11.90 4.83
CA THR A 630 21.23 12.28 5.57
C THR A 630 21.07 11.35 6.80
N THR A 631 20.05 11.57 7.65
CA THR A 631 19.87 10.80 8.89
C THR A 631 18.62 9.94 8.94
N ASP A 632 17.44 10.52 9.14
CA ASP A 632 16.17 9.82 9.15
C ASP A 632 15.26 10.60 8.17
N GLY A 633 14.31 9.93 7.51
CA GLY A 633 13.41 10.53 6.52
C GLY A 633 13.44 9.81 5.17
N ASP A 634 12.40 10.01 4.36
CA ASP A 634 12.30 9.40 3.03
C ASP A 634 13.07 10.29 2.03
N ASP A 635 14.39 10.08 1.92
CA ASP A 635 15.28 10.92 1.13
C ASP A 635 15.37 10.47 -0.34
N THR A 636 15.47 11.44 -1.24
CA THR A 636 15.50 11.22 -2.69
C THR A 636 16.73 11.86 -3.34
N LEU A 637 17.55 11.07 -4.02
CA LEU A 637 18.65 11.52 -4.87
C LEU A 637 18.37 11.20 -6.35
N ILE A 638 18.26 12.22 -7.18
CA ILE A 638 18.04 12.06 -8.63
C ILE A 638 19.20 12.69 -9.38
N THR A 639 19.81 11.95 -10.30
CA THR A 639 20.81 12.48 -11.23
C THR A 639 20.62 11.96 -12.66
N LEU A 640 20.69 12.87 -13.64
CA LEU A 640 20.67 12.50 -15.07
C LEU A 640 21.99 11.86 -15.55
N GLY A 641 22.99 11.79 -14.68
CA GLY A 641 24.33 11.30 -14.97
C GLY A 641 24.77 10.21 -14.00
N GLY A 642 26.08 10.07 -13.80
CA GLY A 642 26.64 9.04 -12.91
C GLY A 642 27.18 9.58 -11.59
N ILE A 643 27.51 8.64 -10.71
CA ILE A 643 28.08 8.84 -9.37
C ILE A 643 29.48 8.21 -9.37
N ASP A 644 30.53 9.03 -9.32
CA ASP A 644 31.92 8.59 -9.39
C ASP A 644 32.69 8.94 -8.11
N SER A 645 33.43 7.97 -7.58
CA SER A 645 34.33 8.16 -6.44
C SER A 645 33.67 8.85 -5.22
N SER A 646 32.36 8.67 -5.05
CA SER A 646 31.56 9.43 -4.07
C SER A 646 30.92 8.52 -3.03
N THR A 647 30.62 9.05 -1.85
CA THR A 647 29.88 8.34 -0.81
C THR A 647 28.50 8.97 -0.65
N ILE A 648 27.46 8.16 -0.78
CA ILE A 648 26.07 8.53 -0.52
C ILE A 648 25.57 7.62 0.59
N ASP A 649 25.02 8.21 1.64
CA ASP A 649 24.48 7.50 2.80
C ASP A 649 23.16 8.17 3.19
N LEU A 650 22.03 7.55 2.87
CA LEU A 650 20.70 8.18 3.04
C LEU A 650 20.03 7.87 4.39
N GLY A 651 20.74 7.25 5.33
CA GLY A 651 20.21 7.09 6.69
C GLY A 651 19.03 6.12 6.78
N ASN A 652 18.02 6.36 7.60
CA ASN A 652 16.81 5.51 7.69
C ASN A 652 15.63 6.20 7.02
N GLY A 653 14.68 5.42 6.50
CA GLY A 653 13.49 5.90 5.78
C GLY A 653 13.37 5.18 4.43
N ASN A 654 12.30 5.42 3.70
CA ASN A 654 12.12 4.84 2.37
C ASN A 654 12.88 5.69 1.34
N ASN A 655 14.15 5.37 1.13
CA ASN A 655 15.06 6.18 0.35
C ASN A 655 15.04 5.80 -1.13
N SER A 656 15.23 6.80 -2.00
CA SER A 656 15.28 6.59 -3.44
C SER A 656 16.53 7.20 -4.09
N ILE A 657 17.24 6.40 -4.89
CA ILE A 657 18.35 6.86 -5.71
C ILE A 657 18.06 6.51 -7.17
N THR A 658 17.97 7.53 -8.03
CA THR A 658 17.87 7.34 -9.48
C THR A 658 19.08 7.99 -10.17
N ALA A 659 19.92 7.19 -10.82
CA ALA A 659 21.05 7.68 -11.61
C ALA A 659 21.02 7.12 -13.04
N SER A 660 20.82 7.97 -14.04
CA SER A 660 20.81 7.50 -15.45
C SER A 660 22.19 7.02 -15.95
N GLY A 661 23.26 7.39 -15.25
CA GLY A 661 24.64 7.00 -15.54
C GLY A 661 25.19 5.91 -14.60
N PRO A 662 26.51 5.65 -14.65
CA PRO A 662 27.15 4.62 -13.85
C PRO A 662 27.35 5.05 -12.38
N VAL A 663 27.33 4.08 -11.46
CA VAL A 663 27.97 4.19 -10.14
C VAL A 663 29.36 3.56 -10.28
N ASP A 664 30.43 4.37 -10.24
CA ASP A 664 31.78 3.93 -10.60
C ASP A 664 32.90 4.35 -9.63
N SER A 665 34.10 3.79 -9.84
CA SER A 665 35.39 4.27 -9.31
C SER A 665 35.54 4.27 -7.78
N GLY A 666 34.90 3.33 -7.09
CA GLY A 666 34.97 3.20 -5.64
C GLY A 666 33.87 3.98 -4.93
N SER A 667 32.81 4.38 -5.65
CA SER A 667 31.62 4.93 -5.04
C SER A 667 31.00 3.95 -4.03
N VAL A 668 30.37 4.50 -3.01
CA VAL A 668 29.69 3.76 -1.96
C VAL A 668 28.29 4.34 -1.82
N ILE A 669 27.28 3.49 -1.89
CA ILE A 669 25.88 3.84 -1.65
C ILE A 669 25.40 3.05 -0.43
N ARG A 670 24.72 3.73 0.49
CA ARG A 670 23.96 3.14 1.60
C ARG A 670 22.60 3.82 1.67
N THR A 671 21.54 3.05 1.84
CA THR A 671 20.17 3.58 1.97
C THR A 671 19.53 3.25 3.33
N GLY A 672 20.10 2.30 4.08
CA GLY A 672 19.84 2.05 5.50
C GLY A 672 18.57 1.24 5.76
N SER A 673 17.77 1.59 6.78
CA SER A 673 16.53 0.83 7.05
C SER A 673 15.33 1.51 6.40
N GLY A 674 14.40 0.75 5.82
CA GLY A 674 13.21 1.28 5.15
C GLY A 674 13.07 0.63 3.78
N VAL A 675 11.96 0.86 3.07
CA VAL A 675 11.76 0.26 1.75
C VAL A 675 12.46 1.11 0.70
N ASP A 676 13.68 0.72 0.34
CA ASP A 676 14.58 1.51 -0.48
C ASP A 676 14.54 1.12 -1.96
N VAL A 677 14.73 2.12 -2.84
CA VAL A 677 14.76 1.92 -4.29
C VAL A 677 15.98 2.57 -4.92
N VAL A 678 16.88 1.76 -5.47
CA VAL A 678 18.07 2.21 -6.19
C VAL A 678 17.98 1.80 -7.66
N GLU A 679 17.80 2.76 -8.58
CA GLU A 679 17.83 2.54 -10.02
C GLU A 679 19.04 3.26 -10.65
N VAL A 680 19.97 2.49 -11.22
CA VAL A 680 21.20 3.04 -11.79
C VAL A 680 21.53 2.49 -13.17
N GLY A 681 22.34 3.22 -13.94
CA GLY A 681 22.78 2.75 -15.26
C GLY A 681 23.55 1.43 -15.17
N LEU A 682 24.58 1.39 -14.33
CA LEU A 682 25.42 0.23 -14.04
C LEU A 682 26.16 0.43 -12.72
N ILE A 683 26.66 -0.65 -12.12
CA ILE A 683 27.57 -0.59 -10.97
C ILE A 683 28.92 -1.16 -11.41
N ASN A 684 29.98 -0.38 -11.24
CA ASN A 684 31.32 -0.78 -11.63
C ASN A 684 32.32 -0.34 -10.56
N ARG A 685 33.13 -1.24 -10.01
CA ARG A 685 34.11 -0.89 -8.97
C ARG A 685 33.48 -0.14 -7.77
N ALA A 686 32.24 -0.41 -7.40
CA ALA A 686 31.51 0.33 -6.38
C ALA A 686 30.77 -0.61 -5.43
N ASP A 687 30.50 -0.13 -4.22
CA ASP A 687 29.80 -0.87 -3.18
C ASP A 687 28.40 -0.27 -2.98
N VAL A 688 27.40 -1.13 -2.83
CA VAL A 688 26.01 -0.75 -2.55
C VAL A 688 25.50 -1.61 -1.40
N SER A 689 24.84 -0.98 -0.44
CA SER A 689 24.17 -1.63 0.69
C SER A 689 22.77 -1.05 0.77
N LEU A 690 21.73 -1.87 0.75
CA LEU A 690 20.36 -1.35 0.87
C LEU A 690 19.99 -1.28 2.35
N GLY A 691 19.85 -2.40 3.05
CA GLY A 691 19.94 -2.46 4.50
C GLY A 691 18.87 -3.34 5.13
N ASP A 692 17.89 -2.80 5.83
CA ASP A 692 16.79 -3.59 6.39
C ASP A 692 15.48 -3.20 5.66
N ASN A 693 14.50 -4.12 5.57
CA ASN A 693 13.23 -4.06 4.84
C ASN A 693 13.33 -4.43 3.34
N ASP A 694 12.17 -4.56 2.68
CA ASP A 694 12.05 -5.12 1.33
C ASP A 694 12.56 -4.11 0.28
N ASP A 695 13.81 -4.25 -0.15
CA ASP A 695 14.49 -3.28 -0.99
C ASP A 695 14.51 -3.65 -2.48
N THR A 696 14.76 -2.67 -3.34
CA THR A 696 14.91 -2.90 -4.78
C THR A 696 16.14 -2.21 -5.37
N LEU A 697 17.05 -3.00 -5.95
CA LEU A 697 18.16 -2.51 -6.75
C LEU A 697 18.01 -2.94 -8.22
N THR A 698 17.94 -1.96 -9.12
CA THR A 698 17.87 -2.19 -10.56
C THR A 698 19.04 -1.53 -11.28
N THR A 699 19.72 -2.31 -12.14
CA THR A 699 20.72 -1.79 -13.08
C THR A 699 20.28 -1.99 -14.52
N THR A 700 20.33 -0.94 -15.34
CA THR A 700 19.98 -1.07 -16.78
C THR A 700 21.00 -1.91 -17.56
N SER A 701 22.24 -2.00 -17.07
CA SER A 701 23.33 -2.74 -17.69
C SER A 701 23.93 -3.80 -16.77
N TYR A 702 25.09 -3.57 -16.15
CA TYR A 702 25.83 -4.64 -15.47
C TYR A 702 26.30 -4.25 -14.08
N ILE A 703 26.69 -5.27 -13.32
CA ILE A 703 27.44 -5.14 -12.07
C ILE A 703 28.83 -5.77 -12.27
N SER A 704 29.89 -5.02 -11.95
CA SER A 704 31.27 -5.46 -12.20
C SER A 704 32.28 -4.95 -11.19
N ALA A 705 33.25 -5.77 -10.79
CA ALA A 705 34.42 -5.28 -10.04
C ALA A 705 35.47 -4.55 -10.92
N GLY A 706 35.21 -4.41 -12.23
CA GLY A 706 36.00 -3.59 -13.16
C GLY A 706 37.44 -4.06 -13.42
N GLN A 707 38.27 -3.14 -13.93
CA GLN A 707 39.67 -3.45 -14.27
C GLN A 707 40.62 -3.06 -13.13
N LEU A 708 40.64 -3.85 -12.07
CA LEU A 708 41.47 -3.63 -10.87
C LEU A 708 42.37 -4.83 -10.56
N ASP A 709 43.35 -4.67 -9.68
CA ASP A 709 44.17 -5.79 -9.18
C ASP A 709 43.98 -5.96 -7.67
N GLY A 710 43.25 -7.00 -7.26
CA GLY A 710 43.12 -7.43 -5.87
C GLY A 710 42.10 -6.66 -5.03
N ARG A 711 41.05 -6.10 -5.64
CA ARG A 711 39.96 -5.42 -4.93
C ARG A 711 38.70 -6.29 -4.86
N THR A 712 37.96 -6.10 -3.78
CA THR A 712 36.64 -6.68 -3.55
C THR A 712 35.61 -5.56 -3.62
N HIS A 713 34.51 -5.82 -4.31
CA HIS A 713 33.33 -4.97 -4.31
C HIS A 713 32.11 -5.81 -3.94
N THR A 714 31.16 -5.18 -3.24
CA THR A 714 29.98 -5.86 -2.71
C THR A 714 28.72 -5.08 -3.06
N VAL A 715 27.72 -5.80 -3.55
CA VAL A 715 26.31 -5.39 -3.49
C VAL A 715 25.68 -6.24 -2.40
N ASP A 716 25.15 -5.58 -1.38
CA ASP A 716 24.54 -6.17 -0.20
C ASP A 716 23.08 -5.68 -0.17
N LEU A 717 22.10 -6.59 -0.31
CA LEU A 717 20.70 -6.22 -0.29
C LEU A 717 20.26 -6.02 1.17
N GLY A 718 20.52 -7.01 2.02
CA GLY A 718 20.45 -6.88 3.47
C GLY A 718 19.40 -7.80 4.08
N ALA A 719 18.50 -7.29 4.91
CA ALA A 719 17.44 -8.09 5.52
C ALA A 719 16.07 -7.62 5.03
N GLY A 720 15.24 -8.49 4.49
CA GLY A 720 14.00 -8.13 3.83
C GLY A 720 13.77 -9.06 2.64
N ASN A 721 12.61 -8.97 2.01
CA ASN A 721 12.38 -9.68 0.76
C ASN A 721 12.85 -8.80 -0.40
N ASP A 722 14.12 -8.89 -0.76
CA ASP A 722 14.75 -7.92 -1.65
C ASP A 722 14.65 -8.31 -3.13
N THR A 723 14.77 -7.33 -4.02
CA THR A 723 14.79 -7.56 -5.47
C THR A 723 16.01 -6.94 -6.12
N LEU A 724 16.85 -7.77 -6.75
CA LEU A 724 17.99 -7.35 -7.57
C LEU A 724 17.76 -7.66 -9.06
N ASN A 725 17.69 -6.61 -9.89
CA ASN A 725 17.59 -6.74 -11.34
C ASN A 725 18.85 -6.25 -12.06
N ILE A 726 19.51 -7.12 -12.82
CA ILE A 726 20.68 -6.80 -13.65
C ILE A 726 20.33 -6.96 -15.13
N GLY A 727 20.26 -5.84 -15.86
CA GLY A 727 19.83 -5.81 -17.27
C GLY A 727 20.75 -6.54 -18.26
N THR A 728 21.97 -6.89 -17.85
CA THR A 728 22.94 -7.67 -18.63
C THR A 728 23.67 -8.70 -17.75
N TYR A 729 24.90 -8.45 -17.31
CA TYR A 729 25.78 -9.46 -16.69
C TYR A 729 26.29 -9.07 -15.30
N LEU A 730 26.70 -10.08 -14.53
CA LEU A 730 27.44 -9.94 -13.27
C LEU A 730 28.86 -10.46 -13.44
N ARG A 731 29.89 -9.65 -13.15
CA ARG A 731 31.30 -10.04 -13.38
C ARG A 731 32.30 -9.56 -12.34
N ALA A 732 33.42 -10.27 -12.21
CA ALA A 732 34.58 -9.75 -11.46
C ALA A 732 35.52 -8.87 -12.32
N GLY A 733 35.17 -8.60 -13.58
CA GLY A 733 35.86 -7.63 -14.45
C GLY A 733 37.04 -8.21 -15.24
N THR A 734 38.09 -7.42 -15.51
CA THR A 734 39.20 -7.79 -16.44
C THR A 734 40.63 -7.74 -15.85
N GLY A 735 40.75 -7.58 -14.53
CA GLY A 735 42.05 -7.58 -13.82
C GLY A 735 42.31 -8.84 -12.98
N ASN A 736 43.33 -8.81 -12.11
CA ASN A 736 43.81 -9.99 -11.35
C ASN A 736 43.25 -10.01 -9.92
N ARG A 737 42.77 -11.17 -9.45
CA ARG A 737 42.25 -11.35 -8.07
C ARG A 737 41.12 -10.37 -7.70
N ASN A 738 40.31 -9.97 -8.66
CA ASN A 738 39.13 -9.17 -8.34
C ASN A 738 38.03 -10.06 -7.81
N THR A 739 37.28 -9.54 -6.84
CA THR A 739 36.12 -10.20 -6.27
C THR A 739 34.91 -9.30 -6.43
N MET A 740 33.83 -9.84 -7.00
CA MET A 740 32.51 -9.22 -6.95
C MET A 740 31.61 -10.12 -6.10
N ASN A 741 31.05 -9.56 -5.03
CA ASN A 741 30.08 -10.23 -4.18
C ASN A 741 28.70 -9.62 -4.42
N VAL A 742 27.69 -10.47 -4.51
CA VAL A 742 26.28 -10.10 -4.38
C VAL A 742 25.74 -10.94 -3.24
N LEU A 743 25.22 -10.28 -2.21
CA LEU A 743 24.66 -10.88 -1.00
C LEU A 743 23.19 -10.45 -0.95
N GLY A 744 22.26 -11.41 -0.86
CA GLY A 744 20.85 -11.13 -0.60
C GLY A 744 20.68 -10.84 0.89
N GLY A 745 20.73 -11.87 1.73
CA GLY A 745 20.93 -11.75 3.17
C GLY A 745 19.92 -12.56 3.94
N ALA A 746 18.87 -11.95 4.51
CA ALA A 746 17.79 -12.69 5.17
C ALA A 746 16.44 -12.23 4.62
N GLY A 747 15.53 -13.15 4.35
CA GLY A 747 14.25 -12.87 3.69
C GLY A 747 14.20 -13.47 2.28
N GLU A 748 13.02 -13.56 1.68
CA GLU A 748 12.81 -14.20 0.39
C GLU A 748 13.28 -13.30 -0.77
N ASP A 749 14.53 -13.47 -1.21
CA ASP A 749 15.17 -12.58 -2.18
C ASP A 749 14.97 -13.02 -3.64
N SER A 750 14.78 -12.04 -4.53
CA SER A 750 14.66 -12.25 -5.98
C SER A 750 15.83 -11.64 -6.75
N ILE A 751 16.74 -12.49 -7.23
CA ILE A 751 17.92 -12.06 -7.99
C ILE A 751 17.78 -12.46 -9.46
N ASN A 752 17.63 -11.46 -10.34
CA ASN A 752 17.39 -11.61 -11.76
C ASN A 752 18.54 -11.03 -12.60
N ILE A 753 19.26 -11.88 -13.33
CA ILE A 753 20.39 -11.51 -14.18
C ILE A 753 20.07 -11.87 -15.63
N ALA A 754 19.92 -10.88 -16.50
CA ALA A 754 19.41 -11.09 -17.85
C ALA A 754 20.35 -11.89 -18.78
N GLN A 755 21.65 -11.90 -18.50
CA GLN A 755 22.69 -12.56 -19.30
C GLN A 755 23.66 -13.33 -18.38
N ASP A 756 24.98 -13.21 -18.61
CA ASP A 756 25.98 -14.09 -18.01
C ASP A 756 26.35 -13.71 -16.56
N VAL A 757 26.73 -14.72 -15.77
CA VAL A 757 27.52 -14.57 -14.55
C VAL A 757 28.93 -15.12 -14.82
N SER A 758 29.96 -14.27 -14.77
CA SER A 758 31.32 -14.74 -15.09
C SER A 758 32.45 -14.04 -14.33
N SER A 759 33.46 -14.81 -13.95
CA SER A 759 34.64 -14.28 -13.25
C SER A 759 35.43 -13.24 -14.06
N ALA A 760 35.62 -13.42 -15.38
CA ALA A 760 36.32 -12.48 -16.26
C ALA A 760 36.41 -13.01 -17.71
N ILE A 761 36.36 -12.10 -18.69
CA ILE A 761 36.55 -12.43 -20.12
C ILE A 761 38.01 -12.22 -20.59
N ALA A 762 38.80 -11.45 -19.86
CA ALA A 762 40.23 -11.24 -20.11
C ALA A 762 40.92 -10.85 -18.80
N GLY A 763 42.22 -11.15 -18.63
CA GLY A 763 42.96 -10.81 -17.40
C GLY A 763 43.98 -11.87 -16.98
N LEU A 764 44.66 -11.61 -15.86
CA LEU A 764 45.56 -12.56 -15.19
C LEU A 764 44.86 -13.17 -13.96
N ASP A 765 45.39 -14.28 -13.46
CA ASP A 765 44.78 -15.30 -12.60
C ASP A 765 43.88 -14.83 -11.40
N ARG A 766 42.91 -15.70 -11.03
CA ARG A 766 42.19 -15.78 -9.73
C ARG A 766 41.05 -14.79 -9.43
N SER A 767 40.30 -14.34 -10.42
CA SER A 767 39.12 -13.49 -10.16
C SER A 767 37.92 -14.33 -9.75
N THR A 768 37.07 -13.79 -8.88
CA THR A 768 35.95 -14.51 -8.25
C THR A 768 34.64 -13.73 -8.34
N VAL A 769 33.55 -14.40 -8.70
CA VAL A 769 32.20 -13.91 -8.42
C VAL A 769 31.59 -14.81 -7.35
N LEU A 770 31.06 -14.19 -6.31
CA LEU A 770 30.18 -14.83 -5.32
C LEU A 770 28.80 -14.20 -5.47
N LEU A 771 27.80 -15.04 -5.70
CA LEU A 771 26.39 -14.71 -5.59
C LEU A 771 25.84 -15.59 -4.47
N ASP A 772 25.30 -14.99 -3.44
CA ASP A 772 24.83 -15.65 -2.22
C ASP A 772 23.46 -15.04 -1.92
N SER A 773 22.35 -15.76 -2.11
CA SER A 773 21.02 -15.20 -1.86
C SER A 773 20.70 -15.16 -0.36
N GLY A 774 21.09 -16.18 0.41
CA GLY A 774 21.23 -16.02 1.86
C GLY A 774 20.35 -16.98 2.65
N ALA A 775 19.28 -16.47 3.26
CA ALA A 775 18.40 -17.24 4.12
C ALA A 775 16.94 -16.96 3.80
N ASP A 776 16.08 -17.95 4.02
CA ASP A 776 14.68 -18.02 3.59
C ASP A 776 14.56 -18.41 2.10
N ASP A 777 13.33 -18.55 1.59
CA ASP A 777 13.07 -19.19 0.28
C ASP A 777 13.41 -18.23 -0.88
N ASP A 778 14.60 -18.38 -1.47
CA ASP A 778 15.13 -17.44 -2.46
C ASP A 778 14.88 -17.85 -3.93
N THR A 779 14.92 -16.87 -4.83
CA THR A 779 14.88 -17.11 -6.28
C THR A 779 16.06 -16.47 -7.02
N ILE A 780 16.87 -17.29 -7.69
CA ILE A 780 17.96 -16.85 -8.57
C ILE A 780 17.65 -17.23 -10.03
N THR A 781 17.49 -16.23 -10.90
CA THR A 781 17.30 -16.44 -12.35
C THR A 781 18.44 -15.84 -13.17
N ILE A 782 19.06 -16.65 -14.03
CA ILE A 782 20.17 -16.25 -14.91
C ILE A 782 19.83 -16.61 -16.36
N GLY A 783 19.66 -15.59 -17.21
CA GLY A 783 19.32 -15.75 -18.62
C GLY A 783 20.48 -16.20 -19.52
N GLY A 784 21.73 -16.09 -19.05
CA GLY A 784 22.94 -16.44 -19.80
C GLY A 784 23.80 -17.53 -19.16
N ASP A 785 25.09 -17.53 -19.50
CA ASP A 785 26.04 -18.55 -19.04
C ASP A 785 26.57 -18.25 -17.62
N VAL A 786 26.76 -19.29 -16.81
CA VAL A 786 27.55 -19.25 -15.57
C VAL A 786 28.94 -19.82 -15.85
N SER A 787 29.96 -18.97 -15.85
CA SER A 787 31.29 -19.34 -16.37
C SER A 787 32.45 -18.88 -15.50
N GLY A 788 33.30 -19.84 -15.14
CA GLY A 788 34.62 -19.60 -14.56
C GLY A 788 35.57 -18.77 -15.45
N GLY A 789 35.18 -18.43 -16.69
CA GLY A 789 35.83 -17.41 -17.52
C GLY A 789 37.03 -17.89 -18.32
N THR A 790 37.85 -16.95 -18.79
CA THR A 790 39.07 -17.22 -19.59
C THR A 790 40.39 -17.16 -18.80
N PRO A 791 40.56 -16.32 -17.76
CA PRO A 791 41.79 -16.34 -16.94
C PRO A 791 41.88 -17.63 -16.13
N ILE A 792 43.06 -18.02 -15.65
CA ILE A 792 43.23 -19.27 -14.89
C ILE A 792 42.95 -19.11 -13.39
N ASN A 793 42.60 -20.20 -12.71
CA ASN A 793 42.25 -20.26 -11.28
C ASN A 793 41.06 -19.35 -10.88
N SER A 794 40.20 -18.99 -11.81
CA SER A 794 39.05 -18.13 -11.56
C SER A 794 37.81 -18.93 -11.15
N ARG A 795 36.96 -18.37 -10.30
CA ARG A 795 35.80 -19.07 -9.73
C ARG A 795 34.53 -18.25 -9.86
N VAL A 796 33.42 -18.92 -10.17
CA VAL A 796 32.07 -18.42 -9.91
C VAL A 796 31.44 -19.35 -8.89
N THR A 797 30.75 -18.79 -7.91
CA THR A 797 30.00 -19.53 -6.90
C THR A 797 28.65 -18.88 -6.73
N ILE A 798 27.62 -19.70 -6.85
CA ILE A 798 26.23 -19.35 -6.57
C ILE A 798 25.84 -20.21 -5.38
N LEU A 799 25.43 -19.57 -4.29
CA LEU A 799 24.89 -20.17 -3.07
C LEU A 799 23.45 -19.65 -2.93
N SER A 800 22.49 -20.51 -2.58
CA SER A 800 21.17 -20.02 -2.18
C SER A 800 20.96 -20.03 -0.66
N GLY A 801 21.54 -21.01 0.05
CA GLY A 801 21.84 -20.87 1.47
C GLY A 801 20.92 -21.70 2.34
N THR A 802 19.94 -21.11 3.02
CA THR A 802 18.94 -21.88 3.80
C THR A 802 17.54 -21.49 3.36
N GLY A 803 16.60 -22.42 3.23
CA GLY A 803 15.26 -22.14 2.69
C GLY A 803 14.97 -23.05 1.50
N ASP A 804 13.72 -23.17 1.08
CA ASP A 804 13.35 -23.94 -0.12
C ASP A 804 13.59 -23.09 -1.37
N ASP A 805 14.82 -23.14 -1.92
CA ASP A 805 15.31 -22.20 -2.92
C ASP A 805 15.00 -22.62 -4.37
N THR A 806 14.95 -21.64 -5.29
CA THR A 806 14.82 -21.88 -6.73
C THR A 806 15.95 -21.23 -7.52
N ILE A 807 16.78 -22.05 -8.16
CA ILE A 807 17.86 -21.60 -9.07
C ILE A 807 17.54 -22.00 -10.51
N ARG A 808 17.36 -21.02 -11.40
CA ARG A 808 17.14 -21.23 -12.84
C ARG A 808 18.25 -20.61 -13.69
N ILE A 809 18.87 -21.42 -14.55
CA ILE A 809 19.91 -20.99 -15.49
C ILE A 809 19.51 -21.41 -16.91
N ASP A 810 19.29 -20.42 -17.78
CA ASP A 810 18.94 -20.67 -19.19
C ASP A 810 20.17 -21.05 -20.03
N GLY A 811 21.36 -20.56 -19.66
CA GLY A 811 22.62 -20.81 -20.36
C GLY A 811 23.41 -22.01 -19.82
N GLN A 812 24.70 -22.06 -20.17
CA GLN A 812 25.62 -23.14 -19.80
C GLN A 812 26.21 -22.89 -18.40
N VAL A 813 26.50 -23.98 -17.68
CA VAL A 813 27.33 -23.94 -16.45
C VAL A 813 28.67 -24.58 -16.75
N THR A 814 29.74 -23.81 -16.64
CA THR A 814 31.09 -24.28 -17.00
C THR A 814 32.23 -23.68 -16.19
N GLY A 815 33.25 -24.48 -15.92
CA GLY A 815 34.55 -23.95 -15.50
C GLY A 815 35.17 -23.00 -16.53
N GLY A 816 34.72 -23.00 -17.78
CA GLY A 816 35.19 -22.10 -18.81
C GLY A 816 36.46 -22.61 -19.52
N SER A 817 37.35 -21.68 -19.89
CA SER A 817 38.49 -21.98 -20.78
C SER A 817 39.87 -21.75 -20.16
N GLY A 818 39.96 -21.13 -18.98
CA GLY A 818 41.21 -21.02 -18.21
C GLY A 818 41.46 -22.24 -17.34
N ASN A 819 42.72 -22.63 -17.13
CA ASN A 819 43.06 -23.79 -16.29
C ASN A 819 42.61 -23.59 -14.83
N ASN A 820 42.19 -24.67 -14.16
CA ASN A 820 41.76 -24.70 -12.76
C ASN A 820 40.60 -23.75 -12.44
N ASN A 821 39.81 -23.38 -13.44
CA ASN A 821 38.64 -22.56 -13.22
C ASN A 821 37.45 -23.41 -12.76
N SER A 822 36.55 -22.81 -12.00
CA SER A 822 35.37 -23.50 -11.52
C SER A 822 34.11 -22.64 -11.62
N ALA A 823 32.99 -23.29 -11.90
CA ALA A 823 31.65 -22.79 -11.61
C ALA A 823 30.98 -23.76 -10.63
N THR A 824 30.47 -23.24 -9.52
CA THR A 824 29.78 -24.01 -8.49
C THR A 824 28.39 -23.43 -8.28
N ILE A 825 27.38 -24.28 -8.32
CA ILE A 825 26.02 -24.02 -7.86
C ILE A 825 25.81 -24.91 -6.65
N ASP A 826 25.37 -24.34 -5.54
CA ASP A 826 25.15 -25.00 -4.25
C ASP A 826 23.84 -24.45 -3.69
N ALA A 827 22.82 -25.29 -3.54
CA ALA A 827 21.52 -24.82 -3.09
C ALA A 827 21.45 -24.69 -1.56
N GLY A 828 22.07 -25.62 -0.83
CA GLY A 828 22.31 -25.44 0.60
C GLY A 828 21.33 -26.24 1.44
N ASP A 829 20.69 -25.65 2.44
CA ASP A 829 19.76 -26.34 3.33
C ASP A 829 18.31 -26.03 2.92
N GLY A 830 17.51 -27.02 2.51
CA GLY A 830 16.14 -26.80 2.07
C GLY A 830 15.66 -27.87 1.09
N ASN A 831 14.42 -27.79 0.61
CA ASN A 831 13.95 -28.59 -0.52
C ASN A 831 14.11 -27.78 -1.81
N ASP A 832 15.28 -27.85 -2.40
CA ASP A 832 15.67 -26.89 -3.42
C ASP A 832 15.28 -27.33 -4.83
N THR A 833 15.13 -26.36 -5.73
CA THR A 833 14.87 -26.60 -7.15
C THR A 833 15.96 -25.98 -8.02
N ILE A 834 16.76 -26.81 -8.68
CA ILE A 834 17.79 -26.38 -9.64
C ILE A 834 17.38 -26.76 -11.06
N ILE A 835 17.24 -25.77 -11.95
CA ILE A 835 16.90 -25.97 -13.36
C ILE A 835 17.99 -25.37 -14.25
N ILE A 836 18.65 -26.23 -15.04
CA ILE A 836 19.66 -25.81 -16.03
C ILE A 836 19.23 -26.25 -17.43
N GLU A 837 18.81 -25.28 -18.25
CA GLU A 837 18.35 -25.52 -19.62
C GLU A 837 19.51 -25.69 -20.61
N GLY A 838 20.67 -25.12 -20.28
CA GLY A 838 21.88 -25.26 -21.08
C GLY A 838 22.72 -26.49 -20.73
N ARG A 839 24.01 -26.40 -21.09
CA ARG A 839 24.97 -27.50 -20.92
C ARG A 839 25.74 -27.33 -19.60
N VAL A 840 25.82 -28.40 -18.81
CA VAL A 840 26.71 -28.48 -17.65
C VAL A 840 27.97 -29.26 -18.05
N TYR A 841 29.14 -28.61 -18.03
CA TYR A 841 30.41 -29.26 -18.37
C TYR A 841 31.61 -28.56 -17.75
N GLY A 842 32.59 -29.33 -17.30
CA GLY A 842 33.77 -28.79 -16.64
C GLY A 842 34.64 -27.86 -17.50
N GLY A 843 34.46 -27.76 -18.81
CA GLY A 843 35.34 -26.96 -19.69
C GLY A 843 36.43 -27.79 -20.38
N SER A 844 37.11 -27.20 -21.37
CA SER A 844 38.13 -27.90 -22.18
C SER A 844 39.55 -27.85 -21.59
N ALA A 845 39.80 -26.93 -20.66
CA ALA A 845 41.12 -26.70 -20.10
C ALA A 845 41.45 -27.65 -18.93
N SER A 846 42.72 -27.64 -18.48
CA SER A 846 43.16 -28.56 -17.42
C SER A 846 42.61 -28.11 -16.06
N GLY A 847 42.06 -29.04 -15.28
CA GLY A 847 41.57 -28.76 -13.93
C GLY A 847 40.29 -27.93 -13.86
N THR A 848 39.64 -27.67 -15.00
CA THR A 848 38.38 -26.95 -15.02
C THR A 848 37.22 -27.85 -14.57
N VAL A 849 36.36 -27.34 -13.71
CA VAL A 849 35.27 -28.09 -13.07
C VAL A 849 33.97 -27.30 -13.10
N ALA A 850 32.85 -28.00 -13.25
CA ALA A 850 31.52 -27.47 -12.97
C ALA A 850 30.89 -28.37 -11.90
N SER A 851 30.37 -27.79 -10.83
CA SER A 851 29.78 -28.54 -9.72
C SER A 851 28.36 -28.05 -9.48
N ILE A 852 27.43 -28.98 -9.43
CA ILE A 852 26.05 -28.77 -8.98
C ILE A 852 25.88 -29.57 -7.69
N ILE A 853 25.39 -28.95 -6.64
CA ILE A 853 25.21 -29.52 -5.31
C ILE A 853 23.77 -29.18 -4.92
N GLY A 854 22.97 -30.19 -4.55
CA GLY A 854 21.65 -29.99 -3.94
C GLY A 854 21.86 -29.45 -2.53
N GLY A 855 22.22 -30.31 -1.59
CA GLY A 855 22.65 -29.89 -0.27
C GLY A 855 22.05 -30.75 0.84
N LEU A 856 21.26 -30.17 1.74
CA LEU A 856 20.48 -30.90 2.74
C LEU A 856 19.00 -30.70 2.43
N GLY A 857 18.22 -31.78 2.36
CA GLY A 857 16.78 -31.72 2.12
C GLY A 857 16.39 -32.35 0.79
N SER A 858 15.10 -32.38 0.45
CA SER A 858 14.62 -33.17 -0.71
C SER A 858 14.64 -32.35 -1.98
N ASP A 859 15.76 -32.40 -2.69
CA ASP A 859 16.08 -31.52 -3.81
C ASP A 859 15.58 -32.05 -5.16
N THR A 860 15.27 -31.12 -6.05
CA THR A 860 14.88 -31.39 -7.44
C THR A 860 15.86 -30.75 -8.41
N LEU A 861 16.66 -31.58 -9.09
CA LEU A 861 17.64 -31.16 -10.09
C LEU A 861 17.17 -31.55 -11.50
N THR A 862 16.94 -30.57 -12.37
CA THR A 862 16.58 -30.78 -13.79
C THR A 862 17.66 -30.21 -14.71
N LEU A 863 18.39 -31.09 -15.41
CA LEU A 863 19.50 -30.73 -16.29
C LEU A 863 19.22 -31.12 -17.74
N SER A 864 19.30 -30.17 -18.66
CA SER A 864 19.13 -30.43 -20.10
C SER A 864 20.26 -31.30 -20.67
N THR A 865 21.53 -30.94 -20.42
CA THR A 865 22.66 -31.74 -20.90
C THR A 865 23.80 -31.75 -19.89
N LEU A 866 24.23 -32.94 -19.48
CA LEU A 866 25.43 -33.17 -18.69
C LEU A 866 26.55 -33.73 -19.60
N ASP A 867 27.65 -32.99 -19.74
CA ASP A 867 28.73 -33.28 -20.70
C ASP A 867 30.14 -33.12 -20.11
N GLY A 868 31.14 -33.64 -20.83
CA GLY A 868 32.56 -33.47 -20.52
C GLY A 868 33.01 -34.44 -19.43
N GLY A 869 34.30 -34.52 -19.10
CA GLY A 869 34.78 -35.49 -18.09
C GLY A 869 34.95 -34.91 -16.68
N ARG A 870 34.50 -33.67 -16.45
CA ARG A 870 34.87 -32.88 -15.26
C ARG A 870 33.72 -32.03 -14.69
N ALA A 871 32.47 -32.24 -15.12
CA ALA A 871 31.37 -31.79 -14.29
C ALA A 871 31.03 -32.86 -13.26
N VAL A 872 30.51 -32.43 -12.11
CA VAL A 872 30.05 -33.32 -11.05
C VAL A 872 28.72 -32.80 -10.51
N VAL A 873 27.79 -33.71 -10.26
CA VAL A 873 26.53 -33.46 -9.57
C VAL A 873 26.54 -34.26 -8.27
N TYR A 874 26.17 -33.61 -7.17
CA TYR A 874 25.92 -34.20 -5.86
C TYR A 874 24.48 -33.88 -5.48
N THR A 875 23.75 -34.85 -4.98
CA THR A 875 22.41 -34.61 -4.41
C THR A 875 22.52 -34.10 -2.98
N GLY A 876 23.34 -34.74 -2.14
CA GLY A 876 23.78 -34.17 -0.87
C GLY A 876 24.93 -33.14 -1.00
N SER A 877 25.61 -32.86 0.12
CA SER A 877 26.76 -31.95 0.17
C SER A 877 27.99 -32.44 -0.63
N ALA A 878 28.87 -31.52 -1.05
CA ALA A 878 30.10 -31.89 -1.75
C ALA A 878 31.12 -32.69 -0.91
N SER A 879 31.07 -32.60 0.42
CA SER A 879 31.93 -33.38 1.32
C SER A 879 31.34 -34.74 1.65
N ASP A 880 30.04 -34.77 1.85
CA ASP A 880 29.24 -35.93 2.22
C ASP A 880 28.04 -35.93 1.28
N ASN A 881 28.11 -36.75 0.23
CA ASN A 881 27.06 -36.85 -0.80
C ASN A 881 25.71 -37.33 -0.26
N GLU A 882 25.70 -37.84 0.97
CA GLU A 882 24.53 -38.40 1.62
C GLU A 882 24.05 -37.46 2.72
N ASP A 883 22.78 -37.08 2.66
CA ASP A 883 22.11 -36.23 3.64
C ASP A 883 20.90 -36.93 4.31
N ASN A 884 20.52 -38.12 3.85
CA ASN A 884 19.33 -38.91 4.23
C ASN A 884 17.98 -38.30 3.81
N ALA A 885 17.98 -37.36 2.87
CA ALA A 885 16.77 -36.95 2.16
C ALA A 885 16.59 -37.79 0.89
N VAL A 886 15.45 -37.63 0.21
CA VAL A 886 15.17 -38.33 -1.05
C VAL A 886 15.12 -37.29 -2.16
N ASP A 887 16.13 -37.32 -3.02
CA ASP A 887 16.31 -36.34 -4.08
C ASP A 887 15.76 -36.84 -5.41
N THR A 888 15.51 -35.90 -6.32
CA THR A 888 15.08 -36.20 -7.69
C THR A 888 16.02 -35.53 -8.69
N VAL A 889 16.73 -36.35 -9.46
CA VAL A 889 17.63 -35.89 -10.52
C VAL A 889 17.10 -36.35 -11.88
N THR A 890 16.71 -35.38 -12.71
CA THR A 890 16.30 -35.61 -14.10
C THR A 890 17.30 -34.98 -15.06
N ILE A 891 17.91 -35.81 -15.91
CA ILE A 891 18.82 -35.34 -16.97
C ILE A 891 18.27 -35.74 -18.34
N ASN A 892 18.23 -34.82 -19.30
CA ASN A 892 17.81 -35.15 -20.65
C ASN A 892 18.90 -35.91 -21.41
N ASN A 893 20.11 -35.34 -21.57
CA ASN A 893 21.21 -36.05 -22.23
C ASN A 893 22.48 -36.09 -21.39
N MET A 894 23.09 -37.26 -21.29
CA MET A 894 24.35 -37.46 -20.57
C MET A 894 25.42 -38.03 -21.52
N SER A 895 26.52 -37.29 -21.67
CA SER A 895 27.63 -37.62 -22.58
C SER A 895 29.00 -37.57 -21.90
N GLY A 896 29.00 -37.53 -20.57
CA GLY A 896 30.17 -37.51 -19.72
C GLY A 896 29.79 -37.18 -18.28
N SER A 897 30.81 -36.87 -17.47
CA SER A 897 30.72 -36.36 -16.10
C SER A 897 30.20 -37.38 -15.10
N THR A 898 30.11 -36.98 -13.84
CA THR A 898 29.74 -37.88 -12.75
C THR A 898 28.56 -37.34 -11.98
N VAL A 899 27.60 -38.21 -11.69
CA VAL A 899 26.48 -37.95 -10.77
C VAL A 899 26.69 -38.86 -9.56
N TYR A 900 26.63 -38.29 -8.37
CA TYR A 900 26.58 -39.03 -7.11
C TYR A 900 25.20 -38.79 -6.51
N LEU A 901 24.55 -39.88 -6.13
CA LEU A 901 23.21 -39.90 -5.52
C LEU A 901 23.32 -40.46 -4.10
N GLY A 902 22.50 -39.92 -3.21
CA GLY A 902 22.28 -40.41 -1.87
C GLY A 902 21.35 -41.62 -1.84
N ASN A 903 20.94 -42.00 -0.64
CA ASN A 903 20.11 -43.17 -0.40
C ASN A 903 18.67 -42.94 -0.87
N ASP A 904 18.08 -43.94 -1.53
CA ASP A 904 16.69 -43.95 -2.00
C ASP A 904 16.36 -42.85 -3.06
N ASP A 905 17.39 -42.21 -3.63
CA ASP A 905 17.27 -41.13 -4.60
C ASP A 905 16.65 -41.59 -5.94
N ASN A 906 15.87 -40.68 -6.54
CA ASN A 906 15.25 -40.91 -7.83
C ASN A 906 16.09 -40.33 -8.97
N PHE A 907 16.62 -41.20 -9.83
CA PHE A 907 17.39 -40.78 -11.01
C PHE A 907 16.71 -41.15 -12.32
N GLN A 908 16.61 -40.19 -13.23
CA GLN A 908 16.08 -40.40 -14.57
C GLN A 908 16.94 -39.80 -15.69
N ILE A 909 17.17 -40.59 -16.75
CA ILE A 909 17.58 -40.08 -18.08
C ILE A 909 16.40 -40.10 -19.04
N THR A 910 15.96 -38.92 -19.49
CA THR A 910 14.80 -38.81 -20.43
C THR A 910 15.20 -38.90 -21.90
N GLY A 911 16.46 -38.62 -22.27
CA GLY A 911 17.02 -38.74 -23.61
C GLY A 911 18.02 -39.90 -23.73
N GLU A 912 19.31 -39.61 -23.92
CA GLU A 912 20.36 -40.62 -24.10
C GLU A 912 21.50 -40.50 -23.08
N MET A 913 21.89 -41.63 -22.48
CA MET A 913 23.15 -41.82 -21.79
C MET A 913 24.16 -42.46 -22.76
N SER A 914 25.07 -41.65 -23.28
CA SER A 914 26.11 -42.07 -24.24
C SER A 914 27.49 -42.23 -23.60
N ASN A 915 27.71 -41.59 -22.45
CA ASN A 915 28.92 -41.72 -21.63
C ASN A 915 28.67 -41.09 -20.25
N GLY A 916 29.65 -41.15 -19.34
CA GLY A 916 29.57 -40.61 -17.98
C GLY A 916 29.41 -41.71 -16.93
N THR A 917 29.28 -41.32 -15.67
CA THR A 917 29.16 -42.24 -14.54
C THR A 917 28.05 -41.77 -13.60
N VAL A 918 27.16 -42.68 -13.22
CA VAL A 918 26.14 -42.48 -12.19
C VAL A 918 26.44 -43.45 -11.06
N ASN A 919 26.64 -42.93 -9.85
CA ASN A 919 26.91 -43.73 -8.65
C ASN A 919 25.79 -43.48 -7.65
N PHE A 920 25.12 -44.55 -7.24
CA PHE A 920 24.16 -44.53 -6.15
C PHE A 920 24.85 -44.81 -4.81
N ALA A 921 24.12 -44.57 -3.72
CA ALA A 921 24.52 -44.97 -2.39
C ALA A 921 24.17 -46.45 -2.13
N ALA A 922 24.31 -46.90 -0.88
CA ALA A 922 24.04 -48.27 -0.50
C ALA A 922 22.60 -48.40 0.06
N SER A 923 21.62 -48.44 -0.84
CA SER A 923 20.18 -48.47 -0.57
C SER A 923 19.41 -49.25 -1.65
N ASP A 924 18.10 -49.45 -1.44
CA ASP A 924 17.24 -50.10 -2.45
C ASP A 924 16.78 -49.05 -3.48
N ASP A 925 17.54 -48.89 -4.57
CA ASP A 925 17.39 -47.75 -5.48
C ASP A 925 16.54 -48.05 -6.71
N THR A 926 15.91 -47.02 -7.28
CA THR A 926 15.15 -47.13 -8.53
C THR A 926 15.61 -46.09 -9.54
N THR A 927 15.96 -46.54 -10.76
CA THR A 927 16.33 -45.64 -11.86
C THR A 927 15.63 -45.97 -13.17
N THR A 928 15.33 -44.92 -13.94
CA THR A 928 14.74 -45.04 -15.28
C THR A 928 15.64 -44.38 -16.32
N LEU A 929 16.08 -45.14 -17.31
CA LEU A 929 16.96 -44.68 -18.37
C LEU A 929 16.26 -44.87 -19.72
N ASN A 930 16.13 -43.83 -20.53
CA ASN A 930 15.46 -43.97 -21.82
C ASN A 930 16.31 -44.76 -22.84
N VAL A 931 17.47 -44.21 -23.23
CA VAL A 931 18.44 -44.86 -24.13
C VAL A 931 19.80 -44.94 -23.47
N VAL A 932 20.44 -46.11 -23.51
CA VAL A 932 21.81 -46.32 -23.02
C VAL A 932 22.69 -46.81 -24.18
N SER A 933 23.61 -45.97 -24.65
CA SER A 933 24.59 -46.31 -25.70
C SER A 933 26.03 -46.33 -25.18
N GLY A 934 26.25 -45.86 -23.94
CA GLY A 934 27.53 -45.89 -23.24
C GLY A 934 27.38 -45.52 -21.76
N GLY A 935 28.48 -45.17 -21.10
CA GLY A 935 28.49 -44.76 -19.70
C GLY A 935 28.60 -45.92 -18.71
N THR A 936 28.48 -45.60 -17.42
CA THR A 936 28.51 -46.56 -16.32
C THR A 936 27.48 -46.17 -15.25
N VAL A 937 26.69 -47.13 -14.78
CA VAL A 937 25.77 -46.99 -13.67
C VAL A 937 26.16 -48.00 -12.61
N ASN A 938 26.38 -47.54 -11.38
CA ASN A 938 26.71 -48.38 -10.22
C ASN A 938 25.63 -48.20 -9.16
N MET A 939 24.90 -49.27 -8.84
CA MET A 939 23.83 -49.26 -7.84
C MET A 939 24.34 -49.63 -6.42
N GLU A 940 25.58 -50.08 -6.31
CA GLU A 940 26.24 -50.44 -5.05
C GLU A 940 25.59 -51.61 -4.28
N SER A 941 24.79 -51.39 -3.24
CA SER A 941 24.19 -52.51 -2.48
C SER A 941 22.81 -52.18 -1.99
N GLY A 942 21.88 -53.11 -2.19
CA GLY A 942 20.44 -52.96 -1.98
C GLY A 942 19.71 -53.84 -2.99
N ASN A 943 18.39 -53.91 -2.94
CA ASN A 943 17.60 -54.59 -3.96
C ASN A 943 17.16 -53.58 -5.01
N ASP A 944 17.93 -53.47 -6.08
CA ASP A 944 17.85 -52.36 -7.01
C ASP A 944 16.93 -52.64 -8.18
N THR A 945 16.31 -51.58 -8.71
CA THR A 945 15.46 -51.65 -9.91
C THR A 945 15.94 -50.69 -11.00
N VAL A 946 16.42 -51.24 -12.12
CA VAL A 946 16.87 -50.48 -13.30
C VAL A 946 15.90 -50.67 -14.47
N ASN A 947 15.27 -49.60 -14.93
CA ASN A 947 14.34 -49.63 -16.06
C ASN A 947 14.91 -48.92 -17.30
N ILE A 948 15.29 -49.67 -18.32
CA ILE A 948 15.72 -49.14 -19.63
C ILE A 948 14.54 -49.16 -20.61
N THR A 949 13.92 -48.01 -20.85
CA THR A 949 12.59 -47.94 -21.47
C THR A 949 12.58 -48.00 -23.00
N THR A 950 13.69 -47.68 -23.67
CA THR A 950 13.78 -47.74 -25.14
C THR A 950 14.82 -48.74 -25.61
N SER A 951 16.10 -48.55 -25.30
CA SER A 951 17.14 -49.48 -25.76
C SER A 951 18.47 -49.36 -25.02
N MET A 952 19.16 -50.50 -24.89
CA MET A 952 20.56 -50.60 -24.48
C MET A 952 21.40 -51.10 -25.67
N SER A 953 22.40 -50.34 -26.09
CA SER A 953 23.32 -50.70 -27.19
C SER A 953 24.80 -50.66 -26.77
N GLY A 954 25.07 -50.14 -25.58
CA GLY A 954 26.39 -50.05 -24.96
C GLY A 954 26.25 -49.75 -23.47
N GLY A 955 27.34 -49.28 -22.86
CA GLY A 955 27.40 -48.92 -21.44
C GLY A 955 27.70 -50.11 -20.52
N ASN A 956 27.92 -49.83 -19.24
CA ASN A 956 28.07 -50.83 -18.19
C ASN A 956 27.06 -50.54 -17.08
N ILE A 957 26.21 -51.50 -16.74
CA ILE A 957 25.33 -51.44 -15.57
C ILE A 957 25.83 -52.46 -14.56
N ASN A 958 26.10 -52.01 -13.34
CA ASN A 958 26.51 -52.83 -12.20
C ASN A 958 25.46 -52.69 -11.11
N LEU A 959 24.70 -53.76 -10.87
CA LEU A 959 23.62 -53.79 -9.89
C LEU A 959 24.17 -54.01 -8.46
N GLY A 960 25.26 -54.76 -8.33
CA GLY A 960 26.04 -54.75 -7.10
C GLY A 960 25.65 -55.88 -6.14
N ALA A 961 25.09 -55.60 -4.97
CA ALA A 961 24.76 -56.65 -4.00
C ALA A 961 23.35 -56.52 -3.45
N GLY A 962 22.53 -57.55 -3.66
CA GLY A 962 21.13 -57.65 -3.26
C GLY A 962 20.40 -58.47 -4.31
N ASP A 963 19.07 -58.60 -4.19
CA ASP A 963 18.27 -59.31 -5.17
C ASP A 963 17.74 -58.30 -6.22
N ASP A 964 18.50 -58.10 -7.29
CA ASP A 964 18.29 -56.96 -8.19
C ASP A 964 17.39 -57.29 -9.39
N THR A 965 16.76 -56.25 -9.96
CA THR A 965 15.96 -56.36 -11.18
C THR A 965 16.35 -55.32 -12.22
N ILE A 966 16.67 -55.77 -13.43
CA ILE A 966 16.87 -54.89 -14.58
C ILE A 966 15.91 -55.26 -15.71
N THR A 967 15.14 -54.29 -16.18
CA THR A 967 14.23 -54.42 -17.32
C THR A 967 14.78 -53.64 -18.51
N VAL A 968 14.92 -54.28 -19.67
CA VAL A 968 15.42 -53.66 -20.89
C VAL A 968 14.44 -53.86 -22.04
N ALA A 969 13.90 -52.75 -22.55
CA ALA A 969 12.95 -52.79 -23.66
C ALA A 969 13.55 -53.42 -24.93
N SER A 970 14.79 -53.06 -25.30
CA SER A 970 15.53 -53.66 -26.42
C SER A 970 17.03 -53.68 -26.16
N TYR A 971 17.61 -54.87 -25.98
CA TYR A 971 19.04 -55.08 -25.71
C TYR A 971 19.81 -55.45 -26.98
N THR A 972 20.78 -54.63 -27.39
CA THR A 972 21.62 -54.87 -28.59
C THR A 972 23.12 -54.87 -28.30
N GLY A 973 23.51 -54.50 -27.08
CA GLY A 973 24.90 -54.46 -26.62
C GLY A 973 25.03 -53.69 -25.30
N GLY A 974 26.23 -53.71 -24.73
CA GLY A 974 26.53 -53.18 -23.39
C GLY A 974 26.97 -54.29 -22.45
N LYS A 975 27.19 -53.98 -21.17
CA LYS A 975 27.48 -54.95 -20.12
C LYS A 975 26.50 -54.79 -18.97
N ILE A 976 26.04 -55.91 -18.43
CA ILE A 976 25.20 -55.96 -17.24
C ILE A 976 25.87 -56.94 -16.27
N ASP A 977 26.09 -56.51 -15.04
CA ASP A 977 26.59 -57.34 -13.95
C ASP A 977 25.56 -57.28 -12.80
N GLY A 978 24.91 -58.39 -12.48
CA GLY A 978 23.98 -58.45 -11.33
C GLY A 978 24.71 -58.41 -10.00
N GLY A 979 25.86 -59.09 -9.94
CA GLY A 979 26.74 -59.07 -8.78
C GLY A 979 26.39 -60.15 -7.77
N ALA A 980 26.00 -59.79 -6.55
CA ALA A 980 25.83 -60.71 -5.44
C ALA A 980 24.40 -60.72 -4.90
N GLY A 981 23.63 -61.71 -5.32
CA GLY A 981 22.32 -62.04 -4.76
C GLY A 981 21.57 -62.94 -5.74
N PHE A 982 20.25 -62.81 -5.80
CA PHE A 982 19.43 -63.43 -6.85
C PHE A 982 18.90 -62.36 -7.81
N ASP A 983 19.56 -62.25 -8.95
CA ASP A 983 19.37 -61.14 -9.87
C ASP A 983 18.54 -61.54 -11.09
N THR A 984 17.67 -60.62 -11.53
CA THR A 984 16.72 -60.83 -12.64
C THR A 984 16.95 -59.84 -13.78
N LEU A 985 17.11 -60.35 -15.00
CA LEU A 985 17.13 -59.58 -16.24
C LEU A 985 15.86 -59.87 -17.07
N ASP A 986 15.01 -58.86 -17.24
CA ASP A 986 13.82 -58.88 -18.10
C ASP A 986 14.10 -58.19 -19.45
N ILE A 987 13.90 -58.90 -20.56
CA ILE A 987 14.04 -58.36 -21.92
C ILE A 987 12.69 -58.41 -22.65
N GLN A 988 12.16 -57.23 -22.97
CA GLN A 988 10.77 -57.11 -23.42
C GLN A 988 10.58 -57.29 -24.93
N THR A 989 11.47 -56.75 -25.78
CA THR A 989 11.30 -56.76 -27.25
C THR A 989 12.61 -56.93 -28.03
N GLY A 990 12.51 -57.39 -29.30
CA GLY A 990 13.58 -57.25 -30.31
C GLY A 990 14.08 -58.54 -30.98
N ASN A 991 14.95 -58.35 -31.99
CA ASN A 991 15.59 -59.38 -32.82
C ASN A 991 17.05 -59.54 -32.37
N ASN A 992 17.21 -59.72 -31.06
CA ASN A 992 18.38 -59.32 -30.29
C ASN A 992 19.26 -60.53 -29.95
N LYS A 993 20.57 -60.43 -30.21
CA LYS A 993 21.56 -61.38 -29.71
C LYS A 993 22.01 -60.90 -28.33
N VAL A 994 21.55 -61.56 -27.27
CA VAL A 994 22.01 -61.33 -25.90
C VAL A 994 23.15 -62.31 -25.65
N SER A 995 24.30 -61.86 -25.17
CA SER A 995 25.45 -62.74 -24.92
C SER A 995 25.70 -62.86 -23.42
N LEU A 996 25.82 -64.08 -22.88
CA LEU A 996 26.25 -64.26 -21.48
C LEU A 996 27.72 -63.88 -21.23
N SER A 997 28.48 -63.54 -22.27
CA SER A 997 29.78 -62.87 -22.07
C SER A 997 29.65 -61.41 -21.61
N ASP A 998 28.49 -60.81 -21.89
CA ASP A 998 28.18 -59.41 -21.64
C ASP A 998 27.19 -59.24 -20.47
N VAL A 999 26.48 -60.31 -20.13
CA VAL A 999 25.58 -60.39 -18.96
C VAL A 999 26.18 -61.40 -17.98
N THR A 1000 26.67 -60.92 -16.84
CA THR A 1000 27.33 -61.74 -15.80
C THR A 1000 26.58 -61.68 -14.49
N ASN A 1001 26.70 -62.74 -13.67
CA ASN A 1001 26.09 -62.82 -12.35
C ASN A 1001 24.59 -62.49 -12.38
N ILE A 1002 23.84 -63.19 -13.24
CA ILE A 1002 22.38 -63.12 -13.32
C ILE A 1002 21.84 -64.53 -13.16
N GLU A 1003 20.89 -64.72 -12.25
CA GLU A 1003 20.29 -66.01 -11.93
C GLU A 1003 18.98 -66.24 -12.68
N ALA A 1004 18.26 -65.19 -13.06
CA ALA A 1004 17.01 -65.26 -13.83
C ALA A 1004 17.03 -64.36 -15.07
N ILE A 1005 16.68 -64.93 -16.24
CA ILE A 1005 16.54 -64.20 -17.50
C ILE A 1005 15.16 -64.45 -18.10
N ASP A 1006 14.39 -63.38 -18.30
CA ASP A 1006 13.06 -63.42 -18.88
C ASP A 1006 13.03 -62.87 -20.30
N LEU A 1007 12.53 -63.67 -21.24
CA LEU A 1007 12.49 -63.36 -22.67
C LEU A 1007 11.03 -63.20 -23.12
N HIS A 1008 10.49 -61.98 -23.14
CA HIS A 1008 9.06 -61.74 -23.42
C HIS A 1008 8.71 -61.52 -24.91
N GLY A 1009 9.70 -61.34 -25.78
CA GLY A 1009 9.51 -61.11 -27.23
C GLY A 1009 9.66 -62.36 -28.09
N THR A 1010 8.97 -62.45 -29.24
CA THR A 1010 8.88 -63.67 -30.07
C THR A 1010 10.13 -64.02 -30.92
N THR A 1011 11.25 -63.31 -30.76
CA THR A 1011 12.48 -63.50 -31.59
C THR A 1011 13.80 -63.25 -30.84
N ILE A 1012 13.82 -63.32 -29.51
CA ILE A 1012 15.06 -63.05 -28.76
C ILE A 1012 16.00 -64.27 -28.85
N HIS A 1013 17.28 -64.02 -29.17
CA HIS A 1013 18.34 -65.01 -29.28
C HIS A 1013 19.34 -64.84 -28.12
N LEU A 1014 19.20 -65.64 -27.06
CA LEU A 1014 20.22 -65.74 -26.03
C LEU A 1014 21.36 -66.62 -26.56
N ALA A 1015 22.56 -66.08 -26.63
CA ALA A 1015 23.70 -66.70 -27.28
C ALA A 1015 24.90 -66.78 -26.34
N ASP A 1016 25.85 -67.62 -26.74
CA ASP A 1016 27.10 -67.80 -26.02
C ASP A 1016 26.85 -68.24 -24.56
N VAL A 1017 25.80 -69.04 -24.32
CA VAL A 1017 25.55 -69.70 -23.02
C VAL A 1017 26.57 -70.82 -22.85
N ASN A 1018 27.77 -70.44 -22.42
CA ASN A 1018 28.91 -71.34 -22.33
C ASN A 1018 29.24 -71.68 -20.88
N ARG A 1019 29.77 -72.87 -20.66
CA ARG A 1019 30.19 -73.36 -19.34
C ARG A 1019 31.14 -72.38 -18.62
N GLY A 1020 32.04 -71.75 -19.36
CA GLY A 1020 33.06 -70.86 -18.81
C GLY A 1020 32.57 -69.47 -18.44
N ASP A 1021 31.37 -69.10 -18.89
CA ASP A 1021 30.76 -67.79 -18.68
C ASP A 1021 29.68 -67.86 -17.56
N LEU A 1022 29.35 -69.06 -17.08
CA LEU A 1022 28.42 -69.28 -15.96
C LEU A 1022 29.11 -69.09 -14.60
N THR A 1023 28.50 -68.26 -13.77
CA THR A 1023 28.93 -68.01 -12.39
C THR A 1023 27.94 -68.52 -11.34
N ASN A 1024 26.70 -68.83 -11.73
CA ASN A 1024 25.61 -69.35 -10.89
C ASN A 1024 24.69 -70.29 -11.70
N ASP A 1025 23.78 -70.98 -11.02
CA ASP A 1025 22.64 -71.64 -11.67
C ASP A 1025 21.78 -70.58 -12.36
N ILE A 1026 21.31 -70.83 -13.58
CA ILE A 1026 20.56 -69.84 -14.37
C ILE A 1026 19.20 -70.38 -14.82
N TYR A 1027 18.16 -69.58 -14.64
CA TYR A 1027 16.78 -69.86 -15.04
C TYR A 1027 16.39 -68.96 -16.22
N ILE A 1028 15.99 -69.55 -17.33
CA ILE A 1028 15.63 -68.83 -18.55
C ILE A 1028 14.15 -69.09 -18.86
N ARG A 1029 13.34 -68.03 -18.86
CA ARG A 1029 11.90 -68.05 -19.18
C ARG A 1029 11.63 -67.43 -20.55
N GLY A 1030 10.60 -67.91 -21.25
CA GLY A 1030 10.27 -67.46 -22.61
C GLY A 1030 9.31 -68.37 -23.36
N ASP A 1031 9.20 -68.18 -24.69
CA ASP A 1031 8.28 -68.94 -25.55
C ASP A 1031 8.96 -69.58 -26.78
N GLY A 1032 8.16 -70.26 -27.62
CA GLY A 1032 8.66 -70.97 -28.80
C GLY A 1032 9.16 -70.09 -29.96
N GLY A 1033 9.08 -68.77 -29.83
CA GLY A 1033 9.76 -67.81 -30.70
C GLY A 1033 11.20 -67.52 -30.25
N ASN A 1034 11.54 -67.79 -28.99
CA ASN A 1034 12.88 -67.58 -28.45
C ASN A 1034 13.85 -68.69 -28.84
N THR A 1035 15.14 -68.34 -28.83
CA THR A 1035 16.22 -69.28 -29.08
C THR A 1035 17.32 -69.13 -28.04
N VAL A 1036 17.79 -70.24 -27.47
CA VAL A 1036 18.95 -70.28 -26.58
C VAL A 1036 20.05 -71.11 -27.24
N ASN A 1037 21.17 -70.48 -27.57
CA ASN A 1037 22.36 -71.14 -28.10
C ASN A 1037 23.28 -71.53 -26.94
N ILE A 1038 23.38 -72.85 -26.71
CA ILE A 1038 24.14 -73.41 -25.60
C ILE A 1038 25.47 -74.05 -26.07
N GLY A 1039 26.56 -73.54 -25.51
CA GLY A 1039 27.93 -73.94 -25.76
C GLY A 1039 28.63 -73.29 -26.97
N ARG A 1040 29.97 -73.36 -26.97
CA ARG A 1040 30.81 -72.78 -28.04
C ARG A 1040 30.79 -73.59 -29.33
N GLN A 1041 29.89 -73.22 -30.24
CA GLN A 1041 29.64 -73.94 -31.49
C GLN A 1041 30.76 -73.79 -32.54
N ALA A 1042 31.16 -74.91 -33.15
CA ALA A 1042 31.79 -74.93 -34.48
C ALA A 1042 30.72 -75.34 -35.52
N LEU A 1043 30.84 -74.85 -36.76
CA LEU A 1043 29.86 -75.10 -37.84
C LEU A 1043 29.47 -76.59 -37.94
N GLY A 1044 28.26 -76.93 -37.50
CA GLY A 1044 27.64 -78.25 -37.66
C GLY A 1044 27.58 -79.15 -36.42
N THR A 1045 27.95 -78.68 -35.23
CA THR A 1045 27.79 -79.43 -33.97
C THR A 1045 26.94 -78.65 -32.96
N ASN A 1046 25.70 -79.11 -32.74
CA ASN A 1046 24.81 -78.55 -31.72
C ASN A 1046 25.23 -79.08 -30.33
N TYR A 1047 25.11 -78.25 -29.29
CA TYR A 1047 25.29 -78.63 -27.87
C TYR A 1047 26.71 -79.03 -27.42
N SER A 1048 27.78 -78.55 -28.08
CA SER A 1048 29.17 -78.89 -27.71
C SER A 1048 30.04 -77.65 -27.53
N GLU A 1049 30.88 -77.66 -26.49
CA GLU A 1049 31.89 -76.64 -26.23
C GLU A 1049 33.19 -76.94 -27.01
N THR A 1050 33.45 -76.23 -28.10
CA THR A 1050 34.69 -76.42 -28.88
C THR A 1050 35.77 -75.43 -28.43
N GLY A 1051 36.83 -75.95 -27.80
CA GLY A 1051 37.95 -75.13 -27.31
C GLY A 1051 39.12 -75.94 -26.75
N THR A 1052 40.30 -75.32 -26.66
CA THR A 1052 41.61 -75.93 -26.34
C THR A 1052 41.71 -76.63 -24.97
N GLN A 1053 40.65 -76.60 -24.15
CA GLN A 1053 40.58 -77.23 -22.84
C GLN A 1053 39.41 -78.23 -22.66
N GLY A 1054 38.77 -78.72 -23.72
CA GLY A 1054 37.73 -79.76 -23.59
C GLY A 1054 36.56 -79.30 -22.72
N GLY A 1055 35.61 -78.57 -23.28
CA GLY A 1055 34.50 -77.99 -22.51
C GLY A 1055 33.27 -78.89 -22.31
N GLY A 1056 33.29 -80.13 -22.80
CA GLY A 1056 32.19 -81.09 -22.63
C GLY A 1056 31.02 -80.90 -23.61
N THR A 1057 30.03 -81.79 -23.50
CA THR A 1057 28.77 -81.74 -24.25
C THR A 1057 27.65 -81.36 -23.29
N TRP A 1058 26.79 -80.45 -23.72
CA TRP A 1058 25.56 -80.08 -23.02
C TRP A 1058 24.49 -81.13 -23.30
N SER A 1059 23.83 -81.61 -22.26
CA SER A 1059 22.74 -82.57 -22.37
C SER A 1059 21.58 -82.18 -21.47
N ASP A 1060 20.38 -82.26 -22.01
CA ASP A 1060 19.16 -82.33 -21.22
C ASP A 1060 19.18 -83.61 -20.37
N THR A 1061 19.06 -83.41 -19.06
CA THR A 1061 19.17 -84.45 -18.03
C THR A 1061 17.89 -84.68 -17.24
N GLY A 1062 16.80 -83.98 -17.57
CA GLY A 1062 15.49 -84.15 -16.96
C GLY A 1062 14.72 -82.84 -16.88
N ASP A 1063 13.57 -82.89 -16.20
CA ASP A 1063 12.67 -81.75 -16.08
C ASP A 1063 12.63 -81.28 -14.61
N LEU A 1064 12.54 -79.98 -14.40
CA LEU A 1064 12.29 -79.36 -13.10
C LEU A 1064 11.05 -78.47 -13.19
N THR A 1065 10.05 -78.71 -12.35
CA THR A 1065 8.95 -77.77 -12.15
C THR A 1065 9.23 -76.93 -10.90
N GLN A 1066 9.40 -75.62 -11.08
CA GLN A 1066 9.64 -74.66 -10.02
C GLN A 1066 8.77 -73.42 -10.26
N ASP A 1067 8.07 -72.96 -9.22
CA ASP A 1067 7.19 -71.78 -9.25
C ASP A 1067 6.14 -71.76 -10.38
N GLY A 1068 5.65 -72.95 -10.76
CA GLY A 1068 4.62 -73.12 -11.79
C GLY A 1068 5.14 -73.16 -13.23
N VAL A 1069 6.44 -72.96 -13.44
CA VAL A 1069 7.13 -73.10 -14.73
C VAL A 1069 7.85 -74.45 -14.78
N THR A 1070 7.85 -75.11 -15.94
CA THR A 1070 8.57 -76.38 -16.16
C THR A 1070 9.77 -76.13 -17.07
N TYR A 1071 10.96 -76.48 -16.57
CA TYR A 1071 12.24 -76.24 -17.23
C TYR A 1071 12.87 -77.57 -17.66
N ASP A 1072 13.45 -77.59 -18.86
CA ASP A 1072 14.42 -78.60 -19.28
C ASP A 1072 15.76 -78.31 -18.57
N VAL A 1073 16.35 -79.34 -17.94
CA VAL A 1073 17.55 -79.23 -17.08
C VAL A 1073 18.80 -79.60 -17.87
N TRP A 1074 19.58 -78.59 -18.26
CA TRP A 1074 20.80 -78.76 -19.05
C TRP A 1074 22.05 -78.79 -18.17
N THR A 1075 22.83 -79.87 -18.28
CA THR A 1075 24.11 -80.03 -17.57
C THR A 1075 25.25 -80.34 -18.54
N ASN A 1076 26.47 -79.99 -18.16
CA ASN A 1076 27.66 -80.20 -19.00
C ASN A 1076 28.46 -81.44 -18.57
N SER A 1077 28.84 -82.28 -19.55
CA SER A 1077 29.53 -83.56 -19.31
C SER A 1077 30.91 -83.44 -18.65
N ASN A 1078 31.55 -82.28 -18.73
CA ASN A 1078 32.85 -82.03 -18.12
C ASN A 1078 32.74 -81.41 -16.72
N GLY A 1079 31.52 -81.35 -16.18
CA GLY A 1079 31.18 -80.81 -14.88
C GLY A 1079 31.28 -79.30 -14.85
N ASN A 1080 30.17 -78.62 -14.61
CA ASN A 1080 30.14 -77.30 -14.01
C ASN A 1080 29.50 -77.42 -12.63
N ASP A 1081 29.84 -76.50 -11.73
CA ASP A 1081 29.15 -76.39 -10.45
C ASP A 1081 27.75 -75.78 -10.60
N TYR A 1082 27.33 -75.47 -11.85
CA TYR A 1082 26.15 -74.69 -12.19
C TYR A 1082 25.27 -75.35 -13.26
N THR A 1083 23.96 -75.21 -13.15
CA THR A 1083 22.96 -75.82 -14.03
C THR A 1083 22.21 -74.76 -14.83
N VAL A 1084 21.85 -75.06 -16.08
CA VAL A 1084 21.04 -74.17 -16.93
C VAL A 1084 19.63 -74.75 -17.03
N TYR A 1085 18.64 -73.99 -16.54
CA TYR A 1085 17.22 -74.34 -16.56
C TYR A 1085 16.52 -73.54 -17.65
N ILE A 1086 15.99 -74.19 -18.69
CA ILE A 1086 15.36 -73.50 -19.83
C ILE A 1086 13.89 -73.87 -19.89
N GLU A 1087 12.98 -72.89 -19.88
CA GLU A 1087 11.53 -73.14 -19.93
C GLU A 1087 11.15 -73.96 -21.17
N GLN A 1088 10.33 -74.99 -20.95
CA GLN A 1088 9.88 -75.86 -22.03
C GLN A 1088 9.15 -75.09 -23.12
N GLY A 1089 9.61 -75.27 -24.35
CA GLY A 1089 9.05 -74.61 -25.53
C GLY A 1089 10.03 -73.68 -26.23
N ILE A 1090 11.07 -73.21 -25.56
CA ILE A 1090 12.15 -72.40 -26.15
C ILE A 1090 13.00 -73.26 -27.11
N ASN A 1091 13.43 -72.68 -28.24
CA ASN A 1091 14.30 -73.40 -29.18
C ASN A 1091 15.75 -73.43 -28.67
N VAL A 1092 16.22 -74.54 -28.14
CA VAL A 1092 17.64 -74.71 -27.79
C VAL A 1092 18.44 -75.15 -29.02
N ILE A 1093 19.56 -74.50 -29.33
CA ILE A 1093 20.41 -74.78 -30.50
C ILE A 1093 21.88 -74.99 -30.18
#